data_AF-A0A8B9K825-F1
#
_entry.id   AF-A0A8B9K825-F1
#
_cell.length_a   1.000
_cell.length_b   1.000
_cell.length_c   1.000
_cell.angle_alpha   90.00
_cell.angle_beta   90.00
_cell.angle_gamma   90.00
#
_symmetry.space_group_name_H-M   'P 1'
#
loop_
_entity.id
_entity.type
_entity.pdbx_description
1 polymer ?
#
loop_
_entity_poly.entity_id
_entity_poly.type
_entity_poly.pdbx_seq_one_letter_code
_entity_poly.pdbx_strand_id
1 'polypeptide(L)'
;VKNMDPLNDNVASLLHQSSDHFISELWREVDRIVGMDQVASAENSGPVTFGAAGLKTKKGMFRTVGQLYKESLTKLMATLRNTNPNFLRCIIPNHEKRAGKLTPHLVLDQLRCNGVLEGIRICRQGFPNRIPFQEFRQRYEILTPNAIPRTFMDGKQACELMISALELDRNLFRVGQSKVFFRAGVLAHLEEERDLKITDTIIRFQSAARGYLARRAFLKKQQQLSALRVMQRNCAAYLKLRNWQWWRLFTKVKPLLQVTRQDEEIQAREAELQKAKDNLGKVEHEYNELERKHQQLLEEKAVLTDQLQAEAELFAEAEEMRARLASRKQELEDVLGELEGRLEEEEERGVQLTNEKKRMQQHVQDLEEQLEEEEGARQRLLLEKVTLETKVKSLETETMTAGEQRDRLSKVSQLRPKYCHTVYQDNYLNKSVITAELLQDETRQKLALGSRVRALEEEKAALMERLEEEQEKTRELSRQIQTYTQQVSVEAGEESRRKLQRELDSATQRERAKEEEKDRVERQKERLREEIEDMTIALQRERQNCTALEKRQKKFDQSLAEEKAVSARLAEERDRAEAESREKETRFLALSRELQEASEQRDELERTNKQLRLDMEQLVNAQDDVGKNVWLCTRSLLKTSVYIL
;
A
#
# COMPACT_ATOMS: atom_id res chain seq x y z
N VAL A 1 8.03 -12.81 -19.95
CA VAL A 1 8.16 -14.28 -20.11
C VAL A 1 7.88 -15.02 -18.81
N LYS A 2 8.81 -15.16 -17.84
CA LYS A 2 8.61 -15.97 -16.60
C LYS A 2 7.37 -15.64 -15.75
N ASN A 3 6.84 -14.42 -15.77
CA ASN A 3 5.63 -14.07 -14.99
C ASN A 3 4.31 -14.64 -15.58
N MET A 4 4.38 -15.20 -16.79
CA MET A 4 3.25 -15.76 -17.53
C MET A 4 3.34 -17.29 -17.72
N ASP A 5 4.47 -17.90 -17.32
CA ASP A 5 4.85 -19.31 -17.57
C ASP A 5 4.24 -19.93 -18.85
N PRO A 6 4.56 -19.37 -20.03
CA PRO A 6 3.92 -19.77 -21.27
C PRO A 6 4.29 -21.20 -21.66
N LEU A 7 3.28 -22.06 -21.74
CA LEU A 7 3.34 -23.42 -22.25
C LEU A 7 2.60 -23.49 -23.60
N ASN A 8 2.81 -24.56 -24.37
CA ASN A 8 2.09 -24.76 -25.63
C ASN A 8 0.74 -25.42 -25.34
N ASP A 9 -0.34 -24.68 -25.54
CA ASP A 9 -1.72 -25.09 -25.21
C ASP A 9 -2.14 -26.38 -25.92
N ASN A 10 -1.65 -26.62 -27.15
CA ASN A 10 -1.92 -27.85 -27.89
C ASN A 10 -1.29 -29.08 -27.22
N VAL A 11 -0.08 -28.91 -26.65
CA VAL A 11 0.63 -29.99 -25.94
C VAL A 11 -0.02 -30.24 -24.58
N ALA A 12 -0.39 -29.18 -23.85
CA ALA A 12 -1.09 -29.30 -22.57
C ALA A 12 -2.47 -29.98 -22.73
N SER A 13 -3.22 -29.64 -23.79
CA SER A 13 -4.50 -30.27 -24.14
C SER A 13 -4.34 -31.74 -24.53
N LEU A 14 -3.32 -32.08 -25.32
CA LEU A 14 -3.01 -33.47 -25.68
C LEU A 14 -2.64 -34.32 -24.46
N LEU A 15 -1.89 -33.76 -23.50
CA LEU A 15 -1.53 -34.46 -22.26
C LEU A 15 -2.73 -34.64 -21.33
N HIS A 16 -3.64 -33.66 -21.25
CA HIS A 16 -4.90 -33.80 -20.53
C HIS A 16 -5.77 -34.94 -21.11
N GLN A 17 -5.81 -35.07 -22.43
CA GLN A 17 -6.54 -36.12 -23.16
C GLN A 17 -5.75 -37.44 -23.32
N SER A 18 -4.64 -37.61 -22.59
CA SER A 18 -3.82 -38.82 -22.65
C SER A 18 -4.62 -40.08 -22.28
N SER A 19 -4.34 -41.19 -22.95
CA SER A 19 -4.88 -42.51 -22.60
C SER A 19 -4.28 -43.10 -21.32
N ASP A 20 -3.14 -42.57 -20.85
CA ASP A 20 -2.60 -42.87 -19.54
C ASP A 20 -3.31 -42.03 -18.47
N HIS A 21 -4.04 -42.71 -17.59
CA HIS A 21 -4.80 -42.10 -16.49
C HIS A 21 -3.95 -41.22 -15.57
N PHE A 22 -2.70 -41.59 -15.29
CA PHE A 22 -1.81 -40.81 -14.44
C PHE A 22 -1.43 -39.47 -15.10
N ILE A 23 -1.17 -39.49 -16.42
CA ILE A 23 -0.87 -38.27 -17.18
C ILE A 23 -2.15 -37.42 -17.32
N SER A 24 -3.29 -38.01 -17.63
CA SER A 24 -4.57 -37.29 -17.74
C SER A 24 -4.96 -36.61 -16.41
N GLU A 25 -4.72 -37.28 -15.27
CA GLU A 25 -4.97 -36.70 -13.95
C GLU A 25 -3.98 -35.57 -13.60
N LEU A 26 -2.69 -35.74 -13.89
CA LEU A 26 -1.68 -34.69 -13.66
C LEU A 26 -1.99 -33.41 -14.45
N TRP A 27 -2.55 -33.55 -15.66
CA TRP A 27 -2.94 -32.44 -16.54
C TRP A 27 -4.45 -32.10 -16.46
N ARG A 28 -5.17 -32.53 -15.41
CA ARG A 28 -6.61 -32.30 -15.24
C ARG A 28 -7.01 -30.82 -15.04
N GLU A 29 -6.10 -29.99 -14.54
CA GLU A 29 -6.37 -28.57 -14.22
C GLU A 29 -5.71 -27.56 -15.18
N VAL A 30 -5.37 -27.96 -16.41
CA VAL A 30 -4.70 -27.12 -17.42
C VAL A 30 -5.43 -25.79 -17.67
N ASP A 31 -6.76 -25.79 -17.70
CA ASP A 31 -7.63 -24.60 -17.83
C ASP A 31 -7.37 -23.51 -16.76
N ARG A 32 -6.74 -23.86 -15.64
CA ARG A 32 -6.33 -22.92 -14.57
C ARG A 32 -4.87 -22.47 -14.66
N ILE A 33 -4.05 -23.20 -15.41
CA ILE A 33 -2.59 -23.04 -15.45
C ILE A 33 -2.16 -22.21 -16.66
N VAL A 34 -2.82 -22.39 -17.82
CA VAL A 34 -2.45 -21.70 -19.08
C VAL A 34 -3.69 -21.08 -19.72
N GLY A 35 -4.14 -19.94 -19.18
CA GLY A 35 -5.40 -19.30 -19.55
C GLY A 35 -5.35 -18.42 -20.81
N MET A 36 -4.72 -18.86 -21.91
CA MET A 36 -4.62 -18.08 -23.16
C MET A 36 -5.72 -18.42 -24.18
N ASP A 37 -6.98 -18.45 -23.73
CA ASP A 37 -8.13 -18.62 -24.62
C ASP A 37 -8.55 -17.28 -25.25
N GLN A 38 -8.82 -17.28 -26.56
CA GLN A 38 -8.76 -16.07 -27.40
C GLN A 38 -10.04 -15.23 -27.43
N VAL A 39 -9.86 -13.94 -27.71
CA VAL A 39 -10.88 -12.86 -27.80
C VAL A 39 -11.70 -12.96 -29.10
N ALA A 40 -12.10 -14.16 -29.53
CA ALA A 40 -12.61 -14.41 -30.87
C ALA A 40 -13.75 -15.45 -30.96
N SER A 41 -14.74 -15.38 -30.06
CA SER A 41 -16.12 -15.83 -30.31
C SER A 41 -17.07 -15.28 -29.25
N ALA A 42 -17.76 -14.18 -29.59
CA ALA A 42 -19.12 -14.00 -29.09
C ALA A 42 -20.03 -15.07 -29.72
N GLU A 43 -21.23 -15.29 -29.14
CA GLU A 43 -22.25 -16.25 -29.62
C GLU A 43 -21.99 -17.74 -29.33
N ASN A 44 -22.09 -18.14 -28.05
CA ASN A 44 -23.07 -19.17 -27.64
C ASN A 44 -23.12 -19.36 -26.11
N SER A 45 -24.18 -18.84 -25.48
CA SER A 45 -24.46 -19.04 -24.05
C SER A 45 -25.35 -20.27 -23.81
N GLY A 46 -24.75 -21.42 -23.51
CA GLY A 46 -25.45 -22.56 -22.90
C GLY A 46 -25.49 -22.44 -21.37
N PRO A 47 -26.57 -22.85 -20.69
CA PRO A 47 -26.65 -22.78 -19.23
C PRO A 47 -25.79 -23.89 -18.60
N VAL A 48 -24.74 -23.51 -17.87
CA VAL A 48 -23.86 -24.44 -17.16
C VAL A 48 -24.35 -24.62 -15.73
N THR A 49 -24.40 -25.86 -15.26
CA THR A 49 -24.99 -26.25 -13.98
C THR A 49 -24.22 -25.75 -12.75
N PHE A 50 -24.99 -25.34 -11.74
CA PHE A 50 -24.52 -24.85 -10.44
C PHE A 50 -24.22 -26.02 -9.49
N GLY A 51 -23.13 -25.93 -8.72
CA GLY A 51 -22.77 -26.93 -7.69
C GLY A 51 -21.49 -27.73 -7.95
N ALA A 52 -20.33 -27.06 -7.92
CA ALA A 52 -19.03 -27.71 -7.66
C ALA A 52 -18.06 -26.69 -7.06
N ALA A 53 -17.39 -27.05 -5.97
CA ALA A 53 -16.57 -26.14 -5.18
C ALA A 53 -15.36 -25.57 -5.96
N GLY A 54 -14.99 -24.33 -5.62
CA GLY A 54 -13.80 -23.65 -6.12
C GLY A 54 -14.13 -22.48 -7.02
N LEU A 55 -13.80 -21.28 -6.52
CA LEU A 55 -13.89 -19.98 -7.19
C LEU A 55 -13.44 -20.05 -8.66
N LYS A 56 -14.38 -20.15 -9.60
CA LYS A 56 -14.08 -20.10 -11.04
C LYS A 56 -13.82 -18.64 -11.44
N THR A 57 -12.56 -18.23 -11.35
CA THR A 57 -12.08 -16.98 -11.94
C THR A 57 -12.57 -16.86 -13.39
N LYS A 58 -13.18 -15.72 -13.76
CA LYS A 58 -13.71 -15.47 -15.10
C LYS A 58 -12.70 -15.91 -16.18
N LYS A 59 -13.13 -16.82 -17.07
CA LYS A 59 -12.35 -17.28 -18.23
C LYS A 59 -11.96 -16.02 -19.03
N GLY A 60 -10.65 -15.75 -19.16
CA GLY A 60 -10.12 -14.60 -19.89
C GLY A 60 -9.28 -13.59 -19.08
N MET A 61 -9.31 -13.58 -17.74
CA MET A 61 -8.40 -12.73 -16.95
C MET A 61 -7.13 -13.51 -16.58
N PHE A 62 -6.04 -13.31 -17.33
CA PHE A 62 -4.78 -14.04 -17.17
C PHE A 62 -4.10 -13.69 -15.82
N ARG A 63 -4.33 -14.52 -14.81
CA ARG A 63 -3.79 -14.32 -13.46
C ARG A 63 -2.31 -14.67 -13.44
N THR A 64 -1.46 -13.65 -13.44
CA THR A 64 0.00 -13.84 -13.49
C THR A 64 0.54 -14.66 -12.31
N VAL A 65 1.66 -15.34 -12.55
CA VAL A 65 2.36 -16.19 -11.58
C VAL A 65 2.73 -15.38 -10.33
N GLY A 66 3.19 -14.13 -10.50
CA GLY A 66 3.46 -13.21 -9.39
C GLY A 66 2.24 -12.88 -8.54
N GLN A 67 1.05 -12.73 -9.14
CA GLN A 67 -0.19 -12.48 -8.39
C GLN A 67 -0.66 -13.73 -7.64
N LEU A 68 -0.52 -14.93 -8.23
CA LEU A 68 -0.73 -16.21 -7.54
C LEU A 68 0.14 -16.31 -6.28
N TYR A 69 1.46 -16.14 -6.42
CA TYR A 69 2.38 -16.19 -5.27
C TYR A 69 2.09 -15.09 -4.24
N LYS A 70 1.71 -13.87 -4.66
CA LYS A 70 1.39 -12.76 -3.75
C LYS A 70 0.21 -13.08 -2.85
N GLU A 71 -0.86 -13.67 -3.37
CA GLU A 71 -2.03 -14.05 -2.56
C GLU A 71 -1.70 -15.20 -1.61
N SER A 72 -1.04 -16.26 -2.09
CA SER A 72 -0.59 -17.37 -1.24
C SER A 72 0.36 -16.91 -0.13
N LEU A 73 1.29 -16.00 -0.45
CA LEU A 73 2.21 -15.40 0.53
C LEU A 73 1.45 -14.52 1.52
N THR A 74 0.41 -13.80 1.10
CA THR A 74 -0.43 -12.99 2.00
C THR A 74 -1.16 -13.87 3.01
N LYS A 75 -1.81 -14.96 2.56
CA LYS A 75 -2.45 -15.95 3.46
C LYS A 75 -1.46 -16.61 4.42
N LEU A 76 -0.26 -16.95 3.93
CA LEU A 76 0.81 -17.49 4.77
C LEU A 76 1.28 -16.47 5.82
N MET A 77 1.49 -15.21 5.42
CA MET A 77 1.94 -14.15 6.33
C MET A 77 0.88 -13.77 7.37
N ALA A 78 -0.42 -13.81 7.03
CA ALA A 78 -1.50 -13.68 8.01
C ALA A 78 -1.46 -14.83 9.04
N THR A 79 -1.31 -16.07 8.57
CA THR A 79 -1.16 -17.25 9.44
C THR A 79 0.05 -17.12 10.37
N LEU A 80 1.22 -16.76 9.83
CA LEU A 80 2.45 -16.61 10.61
C LEU A 80 2.33 -15.49 11.66
N ARG A 81 1.69 -14.36 11.33
CA ARG A 81 1.45 -13.25 12.27
C ARG A 81 0.52 -13.62 13.42
N ASN A 82 -0.42 -14.54 13.20
CA ASN A 82 -1.39 -15.00 14.19
C ASN A 82 -0.87 -16.18 15.05
N THR A 83 0.36 -16.65 14.83
CA THR A 83 1.00 -17.72 15.62
C THR A 83 2.11 -17.16 16.52
N ASN A 84 2.64 -18.00 17.42
CA ASN A 84 3.79 -17.63 18.26
C ASN A 84 5.11 -18.05 17.57
N PRO A 85 5.90 -17.11 17.01
CA PRO A 85 7.06 -17.45 16.19
C PRO A 85 8.27 -17.85 17.03
N ASN A 86 8.88 -18.98 16.68
CA ASN A 86 10.16 -19.42 17.24
C ASN A 86 11.25 -19.27 16.17
N PHE A 87 12.28 -18.47 16.45
CA PHE A 87 13.30 -18.10 15.47
C PHE A 87 14.57 -18.94 15.59
N LEU A 88 14.94 -19.62 14.50
CA LEU A 88 16.25 -20.23 14.30
C LEU A 88 17.00 -19.45 13.23
N ARG A 89 18.17 -18.89 13.56
CA ARG A 89 19.00 -18.12 12.64
C ARG A 89 20.26 -18.91 12.27
N CYS A 90 20.23 -19.54 11.09
CA CYS A 90 21.39 -20.23 10.53
C CYS A 90 22.48 -19.24 10.15
N ILE A 91 23.73 -19.55 10.49
CA ILE A 91 24.92 -18.75 10.14
C ILE A 91 25.85 -19.62 9.28
N ILE A 92 26.25 -19.10 8.11
CA ILE A 92 27.17 -19.76 7.19
C ILE A 92 28.61 -19.55 7.72
N PRO A 93 29.35 -20.62 8.07
CA PRO A 93 30.68 -20.46 8.66
C PRO A 93 31.78 -20.14 7.64
N ASN A 94 31.65 -20.62 6.41
CA ASN A 94 32.55 -20.35 5.27
C ASN A 94 31.86 -20.68 3.93
N HIS A 95 32.29 -20.03 2.84
CA HIS A 95 31.79 -20.35 1.48
C HIS A 95 32.44 -21.58 0.84
N GLU A 96 33.56 -22.07 1.37
CA GLU A 96 34.26 -23.27 0.88
C GLU A 96 33.53 -24.58 1.22
N LYS A 97 32.41 -24.52 1.97
CA LYS A 97 31.64 -25.66 2.47
C LYS A 97 32.47 -26.66 3.30
N ARG A 98 33.57 -26.21 3.91
CA ARG A 98 34.46 -27.05 4.74
C ARG A 98 33.97 -27.08 6.19
N ALA A 99 33.78 -28.26 6.76
CA ALA A 99 33.51 -28.41 8.20
C ALA A 99 34.71 -27.88 9.03
N GLY A 100 34.42 -27.34 10.23
CA GLY A 100 35.44 -26.82 11.15
C GLY A 100 36.13 -25.50 10.74
N LYS A 101 36.03 -25.06 9.49
CA LYS A 101 36.58 -23.77 9.03
C LYS A 101 35.60 -22.63 9.33
N LEU A 102 36.07 -21.58 9.99
CA LEU A 102 35.31 -20.37 10.27
C LEU A 102 35.98 -19.16 9.59
N THR A 103 35.21 -18.38 8.82
CA THR A 103 35.66 -17.12 8.22
C THR A 103 35.11 -15.95 9.05
N PRO A 104 35.91 -15.25 9.87
CA PRO A 104 35.39 -14.31 10.86
C PRO A 104 34.60 -13.13 10.29
N HIS A 105 35.08 -12.51 9.21
CA HIS A 105 34.41 -11.36 8.58
C HIS A 105 33.02 -11.74 8.02
N LEU A 106 32.94 -12.86 7.30
CA LEU A 106 31.67 -13.41 6.78
C LEU A 106 30.63 -13.63 7.89
N VAL A 107 31.06 -14.13 9.05
CA VAL A 107 30.15 -14.34 10.20
C VAL A 107 29.80 -13.01 10.87
N LEU A 108 30.75 -12.09 11.03
CA LEU A 108 30.50 -10.77 11.61
C LEU A 108 29.46 -9.98 10.80
N ASP A 109 29.54 -10.01 9.47
CA ASP A 109 28.61 -9.30 8.60
C ASP A 109 27.21 -9.96 8.64
N GLN A 110 27.12 -11.29 8.67
CA GLN A 110 25.84 -11.98 8.91
C GLN A 110 25.22 -11.62 10.26
N LEU A 111 26.00 -11.55 11.34
CA LEU A 111 25.49 -11.22 12.68
C LEU A 111 24.94 -9.78 12.74
N ARG A 112 25.54 -8.85 11.99
CA ARG A 112 25.08 -7.47 11.83
C ARG A 112 23.82 -7.39 10.97
N CYS A 113 23.87 -7.89 9.73
CA CYS A 113 22.76 -7.78 8.77
C CYS A 113 21.50 -8.54 9.21
N ASN A 114 21.66 -9.66 9.93
CA ASN A 114 20.53 -10.41 10.49
C ASN A 114 19.97 -9.81 11.79
N GLY A 115 20.54 -8.70 12.29
CA GLY A 115 20.11 -8.05 13.54
C GLY A 115 20.28 -8.91 14.78
N VAL A 116 21.27 -9.83 14.79
CA VAL A 116 21.48 -10.77 15.91
C VAL A 116 21.95 -10.02 17.17
N LEU A 117 22.80 -9.01 17.00
CA LEU A 117 23.30 -8.19 18.10
C LEU A 117 22.16 -7.37 18.74
N GLU A 118 21.26 -6.82 17.93
CA GLU A 118 20.07 -6.07 18.35
C GLU A 118 19.08 -7.00 19.05
N GLY A 119 18.83 -8.19 18.51
CA GLY A 119 18.01 -9.22 19.14
C GLY A 119 18.54 -9.63 20.52
N ILE A 120 19.85 -9.91 20.64
CA ILE A 120 20.49 -10.21 21.93
C ILE A 120 20.39 -9.01 22.88
N ARG A 121 20.60 -7.78 22.40
CA ARG A 121 20.51 -6.56 23.21
C ARG A 121 19.11 -6.39 23.80
N ILE A 122 18.06 -6.55 22.99
CA ILE A 122 16.65 -6.50 23.42
C ILE A 122 16.35 -7.63 24.40
N CYS A 123 16.76 -8.87 24.13
CA CYS A 123 16.55 -10.00 25.04
C CYS A 123 17.27 -9.85 26.40
N ARG A 124 18.43 -9.17 26.43
CA ARG A 124 19.19 -8.92 27.67
C ARG A 124 18.66 -7.73 28.48
N GLN A 125 18.14 -6.71 27.82
CA GLN A 125 17.55 -5.53 28.48
C GLN A 125 16.10 -5.79 28.92
N GLY A 126 15.35 -6.53 28.11
CA GLY A 126 13.96 -6.86 28.34
C GLY A 126 13.74 -8.11 29.19
N PHE A 127 12.50 -8.59 29.13
CA PHE A 127 11.99 -9.74 29.88
C PHE A 127 11.29 -10.67 28.87
N PRO A 128 12.00 -11.65 28.30
CA PRO A 128 11.46 -12.49 27.22
C PRO A 128 10.33 -13.40 27.70
N ASN A 129 10.38 -13.84 28.95
CA ASN A 129 9.40 -14.74 29.55
C ASN A 129 8.22 -13.94 30.11
N ARG A 130 6.97 -14.35 29.79
CA ARG A 130 5.75 -13.59 30.13
C ARG A 130 4.63 -14.55 30.55
N ILE A 131 4.32 -14.62 31.84
CA ILE A 131 3.30 -15.54 32.38
C ILE A 131 2.10 -14.75 32.94
N PRO A 132 0.84 -15.06 32.57
CA PRO A 132 -0.36 -14.55 33.21
C PRO A 132 -0.42 -14.83 34.71
N PHE A 133 -1.01 -13.92 35.49
CA PHE A 133 -1.06 -14.06 36.96
C PHE A 133 -1.67 -15.38 37.44
N GLN A 134 -2.76 -15.83 36.80
CA GLN A 134 -3.41 -17.11 37.11
C GLN A 134 -2.48 -18.31 36.90
N GLU A 135 -1.77 -18.35 35.77
CA GLU A 135 -0.83 -19.44 35.42
C GLU A 135 0.39 -19.44 36.35
N PHE A 136 0.93 -18.25 36.67
CA PHE A 136 2.05 -18.11 37.62
C PHE A 136 1.67 -18.62 39.01
N ARG A 137 0.51 -18.20 39.52
CA ARG A 137 -0.02 -18.70 40.80
C ARG A 137 -0.21 -20.22 40.75
N GLN A 138 -0.98 -20.71 39.79
CA GLN A 138 -1.33 -22.13 39.69
C GLN A 138 -0.11 -23.05 39.57
N ARG A 139 0.98 -22.62 38.91
CA ARG A 139 2.22 -23.40 38.85
C ARG A 139 3.02 -23.33 40.15
N TYR A 140 3.31 -22.12 40.67
CA TYR A 140 4.34 -21.94 41.69
C TYR A 140 3.83 -21.79 43.13
N GLU A 141 2.51 -21.81 43.39
CA GLU A 141 1.95 -21.72 44.75
C GLU A 141 2.44 -22.86 45.68
N ILE A 142 2.85 -24.01 45.12
CA ILE A 142 3.52 -25.10 45.85
C ILE A 142 4.89 -24.71 46.44
N LEU A 143 5.59 -23.74 45.85
CA LEU A 143 6.86 -23.22 46.36
C LEU A 143 6.68 -22.25 47.52
N THR A 144 5.51 -21.62 47.63
CA THR A 144 5.21 -20.56 48.59
C THR A 144 4.09 -20.95 49.55
N PRO A 145 4.26 -22.04 50.35
CA PRO A 145 3.22 -22.50 51.26
C PRO A 145 2.86 -21.42 52.27
N ASN A 146 1.57 -21.18 52.46
CA ASN A 146 0.98 -20.17 53.35
C ASN A 146 1.25 -18.70 52.98
N ALA A 147 1.90 -18.40 51.84
CA ALA A 147 2.12 -17.01 51.41
C ALA A 147 0.84 -16.30 50.95
N ILE A 148 -0.15 -17.06 50.45
CA ILE A 148 -1.45 -16.52 50.02
C ILE A 148 -2.54 -17.00 51.00
N PRO A 149 -3.38 -16.09 51.55
CA PRO A 149 -4.57 -16.46 52.33
C PRO A 149 -5.57 -17.30 51.53
N ARG A 150 -6.38 -18.12 52.22
CA ARG A 150 -7.43 -18.95 51.59
C ARG A 150 -8.65 -18.16 51.09
N THR A 151 -8.70 -16.85 51.32
CA THR A 151 -9.75 -15.97 50.80
C THR A 151 -9.52 -15.62 49.33
N PHE A 152 -10.55 -15.12 48.65
CA PHE A 152 -10.38 -14.50 47.34
C PHE A 152 -9.39 -13.31 47.45
N MET A 153 -8.53 -13.16 46.44
CA MET A 153 -7.50 -12.14 46.35
C MET A 153 -7.24 -11.81 44.89
N ASP A 154 -6.92 -10.55 44.59
CA ASP A 154 -6.53 -10.12 43.25
C ASP A 154 -5.28 -10.88 42.74
N GLY A 155 -5.28 -11.21 41.45
CA GLY A 155 -4.21 -11.97 40.82
C GLY A 155 -2.86 -11.28 40.84
N LYS A 156 -2.83 -9.94 40.73
CA LYS A 156 -1.59 -9.16 40.79
C LYS A 156 -1.01 -9.19 42.20
N GLN A 157 -1.84 -8.87 43.20
CA GLN A 157 -1.44 -8.90 44.62
C GLN A 157 -0.96 -10.28 45.06
N ALA A 158 -1.65 -11.35 44.65
CA ALA A 158 -1.22 -12.72 44.92
C ALA A 158 0.16 -13.02 44.31
N CYS A 159 0.43 -12.60 43.07
CA CYS A 159 1.75 -12.76 42.44
C CYS A 159 2.83 -11.94 43.17
N GLU A 160 2.55 -10.72 43.60
CA GLU A 160 3.50 -9.87 44.34
C GLU A 160 3.88 -10.50 45.70
N LEU A 161 2.91 -11.06 46.43
CA LEU A 161 3.16 -11.82 47.66
C LEU A 161 3.98 -13.09 47.42
N MET A 162 3.65 -13.87 46.38
CA MET A 162 4.44 -15.06 46.02
C MET A 162 5.88 -14.70 45.66
N ILE A 163 6.08 -13.66 44.84
CA ILE A 163 7.42 -13.20 44.43
C ILE A 163 8.23 -12.72 45.64
N SER A 164 7.57 -12.07 46.62
CA SER A 164 8.20 -11.69 47.89
C SER A 164 8.57 -12.91 48.74
N ALA A 165 7.74 -13.95 48.76
CA ALA A 165 8.01 -15.21 49.49
C ALA A 165 9.08 -16.10 48.80
N LEU A 166 9.30 -15.92 47.50
CA LEU A 166 10.39 -16.52 46.73
C LEU A 166 11.71 -15.73 46.79
N GLU A 167 11.73 -14.59 47.49
CA GLU A 167 12.90 -13.71 47.67
C GLU A 167 13.61 -13.29 46.35
N LEU A 168 12.85 -13.22 45.25
CA LEU A 168 13.43 -12.91 43.93
C LEU A 168 13.95 -11.47 43.85
N ASP A 169 15.17 -11.29 43.32
CA ASP A 169 15.71 -9.95 43.05
C ASP A 169 14.79 -9.18 42.09
N ARG A 170 14.45 -7.94 42.48
CA ARG A 170 13.71 -6.96 41.68
C ARG A 170 14.30 -6.70 40.30
N ASN A 171 15.58 -7.01 40.02
CA ASN A 171 16.12 -6.92 38.66
C ASN A 171 15.68 -8.05 37.73
N LEU A 172 15.27 -9.21 38.27
CA LEU A 172 14.97 -10.43 37.51
C LEU A 172 13.54 -10.48 36.98
N PHE A 173 12.62 -9.70 37.54
CA PHE A 173 11.20 -9.67 37.15
C PHE A 173 10.61 -8.25 37.01
N ARG A 174 9.47 -8.12 36.34
CA ARG A 174 8.57 -6.96 36.40
C ARG A 174 7.13 -7.43 36.46
N VAL A 175 6.32 -6.86 37.35
CA VAL A 175 4.87 -7.14 37.42
C VAL A 175 4.15 -6.12 36.52
N GLY A 176 3.41 -6.61 35.52
CA GLY A 176 2.62 -5.78 34.61
C GLY A 176 1.19 -5.55 35.09
N GLN A 177 0.26 -5.38 34.15
CA GLN A 177 -1.17 -5.24 34.44
C GLN A 177 -1.92 -6.59 34.52
N SER A 178 -1.49 -7.60 33.77
CA SER A 178 -2.12 -8.94 33.73
C SER A 178 -1.14 -10.12 33.69
N LYS A 179 0.16 -9.82 33.61
CA LYS A 179 1.25 -10.81 33.46
C LYS A 179 2.47 -10.40 34.27
N VAL A 180 3.20 -11.39 34.79
CA VAL A 180 4.57 -11.21 35.30
C VAL A 180 5.55 -11.46 34.15
N PHE A 181 6.57 -10.62 34.09
CA PHE A 181 7.63 -10.64 33.09
C PHE A 181 8.94 -11.05 33.76
N PHE A 182 9.63 -12.06 33.23
CA PHE A 182 10.87 -12.59 33.79
C PHE A 182 12.04 -12.51 32.80
N ARG A 183 13.25 -12.37 33.33
CA ARG A 183 14.48 -12.56 32.57
C ARG A 183 14.67 -14.03 32.18
N ALA A 184 15.58 -14.29 31.25
CA ALA A 184 16.00 -15.65 30.92
C ALA A 184 16.61 -16.35 32.15
N GLY A 185 16.45 -17.67 32.25
CA GLY A 185 16.94 -18.48 33.37
C GLY A 185 16.02 -18.53 34.60
N VAL A 186 15.36 -17.42 34.97
CA VAL A 186 14.57 -17.32 36.22
C VAL A 186 13.49 -18.40 36.31
N LEU A 187 12.71 -18.59 35.24
CA LEU A 187 11.67 -19.62 35.20
C LEU A 187 12.22 -21.05 35.23
N ALA A 188 13.40 -21.29 34.62
CA ALA A 188 13.99 -22.63 34.62
C ALA A 188 14.36 -23.05 36.05
N HIS A 189 14.92 -22.13 36.84
CA HIS A 189 15.20 -22.37 38.25
C HIS A 189 13.92 -22.56 39.09
N LEU A 190 12.86 -21.79 38.83
CA LEU A 190 11.57 -21.98 39.50
C LEU A 190 10.89 -23.32 39.15
N GLU A 191 11.01 -23.81 37.92
CA GLU A 191 10.53 -25.15 37.56
C GLU A 191 11.40 -26.25 38.20
N GLU A 192 12.72 -26.07 38.28
CA GLU A 192 13.63 -27.03 38.94
C GLU A 192 13.32 -27.20 40.43
N GLU A 193 13.18 -26.10 41.19
CA GLU A 193 12.74 -26.12 42.59
C GLU A 193 11.34 -26.74 42.75
N ARG A 194 10.44 -26.47 41.80
CA ARG A 194 9.08 -27.00 41.78
C ARG A 194 9.06 -28.50 41.56
N ASP A 195 9.84 -29.01 40.62
CA ASP A 195 9.98 -30.43 40.34
C ASP A 195 10.59 -31.18 41.53
N LEU A 196 11.52 -30.59 42.29
CA LEU A 196 12.01 -31.16 43.55
C LEU A 196 10.89 -31.30 44.60
N LYS A 197 10.04 -30.29 44.79
CA LYS A 197 8.89 -30.36 45.73
C LYS A 197 7.82 -31.35 45.26
N ILE A 198 7.54 -31.38 43.97
CA ILE A 198 6.61 -32.35 43.37
C ILE A 198 7.16 -33.77 43.55
N THR A 199 8.47 -33.98 43.36
CA THR A 199 9.09 -35.31 43.46
C THR A 199 8.91 -35.95 44.83
N ASP A 200 9.13 -35.24 45.95
CA ASP A 200 8.84 -35.77 47.30
C ASP A 200 7.36 -36.13 47.45
N THR A 201 6.47 -35.24 47.01
CA THR A 201 5.00 -35.46 47.05
C THR A 201 4.60 -36.71 46.25
N ILE A 202 5.18 -36.89 45.05
CA ILE A 202 4.96 -38.04 44.18
C ILE A 202 5.54 -39.32 44.79
N ILE A 203 6.70 -39.28 45.45
CA ILE A 203 7.27 -40.44 46.14
C ILE A 203 6.35 -40.90 47.29
N ARG A 204 5.79 -39.96 48.07
CA ARG A 204 4.79 -40.24 49.12
C ARG A 204 3.48 -40.81 48.55
N PHE A 205 2.99 -40.26 47.45
CA PHE A 205 1.84 -40.81 46.74
C PHE A 205 2.10 -42.23 46.22
N GLN A 206 3.25 -42.45 45.58
CA GLN A 206 3.64 -43.77 45.06
C GLN A 206 3.80 -44.81 46.18
N SER A 207 4.35 -44.44 47.34
CA SER A 207 4.47 -45.38 48.48
C SER A 207 3.10 -45.75 49.05
N ALA A 208 2.18 -44.79 49.17
CA ALA A 208 0.79 -45.04 49.56
C ALA A 208 0.05 -45.93 48.55
N ALA A 209 0.20 -45.66 47.24
CA ALA A 209 -0.41 -46.43 46.16
C ALA A 209 0.14 -47.87 46.10
N ARG A 210 1.47 -48.06 46.16
CA ARG A 210 2.11 -49.38 46.27
C ARG A 210 1.62 -50.12 47.51
N GLY A 211 1.52 -49.44 48.66
CA GLY A 211 0.98 -50.00 49.90
C GLY A 211 -0.49 -50.43 49.79
N TYR A 212 -1.34 -49.65 49.13
CA TYR A 212 -2.74 -50.00 48.87
C TYR A 212 -2.86 -51.24 47.96
N LEU A 213 -2.12 -51.26 46.85
CA LEU A 213 -2.08 -52.41 45.94
C LEU A 213 -1.56 -53.67 46.64
N ALA A 214 -0.48 -53.56 47.42
CA ALA A 214 0.09 -54.67 48.17
C ALA A 214 -0.89 -55.22 49.22
N ARG A 215 -1.57 -54.36 49.99
CA ARG A 215 -2.60 -54.79 50.96
C ARG A 215 -3.78 -55.48 50.26
N ARG A 216 -4.25 -54.96 49.13
CA ARG A 216 -5.34 -55.58 48.35
C ARG A 216 -4.93 -56.94 47.77
N ALA A 217 -3.69 -57.07 47.29
CA ALA A 217 -3.13 -58.35 46.82
C ALA A 217 -2.94 -59.36 47.97
N PHE A 218 -2.48 -58.90 49.14
CA PHE A 218 -2.34 -59.71 50.34
C PHE A 218 -3.69 -60.24 50.84
N LEU A 219 -4.73 -59.40 50.91
CA LEU A 219 -6.08 -59.83 51.28
C LEU A 219 -6.61 -60.91 50.31
N LYS A 220 -6.39 -60.75 49.00
CA LYS A 220 -6.73 -61.78 47.99
C LYS A 220 -5.97 -63.10 48.25
N LYS A 221 -4.68 -63.05 48.63
CA LYS A 221 -3.89 -64.23 49.00
C LYS A 221 -4.35 -64.87 50.31
N GLN A 222 -4.74 -64.09 51.31
CA GLN A 222 -5.28 -64.58 52.57
C GLN A 222 -6.64 -65.27 52.37
N GLN A 223 -7.51 -64.71 51.54
CA GLN A 223 -8.77 -65.35 51.11
C GLN A 223 -8.49 -66.66 50.36
N GLN A 224 -7.54 -66.68 49.42
CA GLN A 224 -7.12 -67.91 48.73
C GLN A 224 -6.63 -69.00 49.69
N LEU A 225 -5.87 -68.65 50.73
CA LEU A 225 -5.37 -69.60 51.72
C LEU A 225 -6.49 -70.13 52.64
N SER A 226 -7.45 -69.30 53.02
CA SER A 226 -8.65 -69.73 53.75
C SER A 226 -9.50 -70.67 52.90
N ALA A 227 -9.78 -70.29 51.65
CA ALA A 227 -10.50 -71.11 50.69
C ALA A 227 -9.80 -72.46 50.45
N LEU A 228 -8.47 -72.49 50.33
CA LEU A 228 -7.70 -73.72 50.18
C LEU A 228 -7.90 -74.70 51.36
N ARG A 229 -7.91 -74.21 52.60
CA ARG A 229 -8.19 -75.04 53.79
C ARG A 229 -9.61 -75.61 53.76
N VAL A 230 -10.59 -74.80 53.36
CA VAL A 230 -11.99 -75.25 53.18
C VAL A 230 -12.10 -76.29 52.07
N MET A 231 -11.43 -76.07 50.93
CA MET A 231 -11.36 -77.04 49.82
C MET A 231 -10.73 -78.35 50.26
N GLN A 232 -9.58 -78.33 50.96
CA GLN A 232 -8.93 -79.53 51.48
C GLN A 232 -9.85 -80.32 52.43
N ARG A 233 -10.53 -79.65 53.36
CA ARG A 233 -11.52 -80.26 54.25
C ARG A 233 -12.71 -80.86 53.48
N ASN A 234 -13.20 -80.14 52.47
CA ASN A 234 -14.32 -80.61 51.62
C ASN A 234 -13.91 -81.79 50.74
N CYS A 235 -12.69 -81.82 50.19
CA CYS A 235 -12.16 -82.97 49.47
C CYS A 235 -12.05 -84.21 50.38
N ALA A 236 -11.55 -84.05 51.61
CA ALA A 236 -11.49 -85.13 52.59
C ALA A 236 -12.88 -85.63 53.00
N ALA A 237 -13.87 -84.73 53.15
CA ALA A 237 -15.26 -85.09 53.40
C ALA A 237 -15.87 -85.83 52.18
N TYR A 238 -15.67 -85.33 50.97
CA TYR A 238 -16.14 -85.95 49.73
C TYR A 238 -15.56 -87.37 49.53
N LEU A 239 -14.27 -87.58 49.82
CA LEU A 239 -13.66 -88.92 49.75
C LEU A 239 -14.33 -89.94 50.69
N LYS A 240 -14.85 -89.49 51.84
CA LYS A 240 -15.68 -90.32 52.75
C LYS A 240 -17.11 -90.49 52.22
N LEU A 241 -17.74 -89.42 51.75
CA LEU A 241 -19.15 -89.38 51.36
C LEU A 241 -19.45 -90.01 49.99
N ARG A 242 -18.51 -90.01 49.03
CA ARG A 242 -18.74 -90.49 47.63
C ARG A 242 -19.22 -91.94 47.51
N ASN A 243 -18.90 -92.78 48.49
CA ASN A 243 -19.29 -94.19 48.56
C ASN A 243 -20.50 -94.43 49.48
N TRP A 244 -20.99 -93.41 50.19
CA TRP A 244 -22.14 -93.53 51.08
C TRP A 244 -23.46 -93.45 50.29
N GLN A 245 -24.33 -94.43 50.49
CA GLN A 245 -25.54 -94.58 49.66
C GLN A 245 -26.53 -93.43 49.82
N TRP A 246 -26.71 -92.91 51.04
CA TRP A 246 -27.57 -91.75 51.31
C TRP A 246 -27.05 -90.47 50.64
N TRP A 247 -25.73 -90.27 50.59
CA TRP A 247 -25.15 -89.15 49.86
C TRP A 247 -25.39 -89.27 48.35
N ARG A 248 -25.22 -90.47 47.77
CA ARG A 248 -25.53 -90.73 46.37
C ARG A 248 -27.00 -90.43 46.04
N LEU A 249 -27.93 -90.87 46.88
CA LEU A 249 -29.36 -90.55 46.74
C LEU A 249 -29.59 -89.03 46.80
N PHE A 250 -29.06 -88.35 47.83
CA PHE A 250 -29.17 -86.90 47.97
C PHE A 250 -28.61 -86.14 46.76
N THR A 251 -27.45 -86.54 46.22
CA THR A 251 -26.87 -85.89 45.02
C THR A 251 -27.68 -86.13 43.74
N LYS A 252 -28.46 -87.21 43.65
CA LYS A 252 -29.38 -87.45 42.53
C LYS A 252 -30.73 -86.73 42.69
N VAL A 253 -31.21 -86.58 43.93
CA VAL A 253 -32.52 -85.97 44.23
C VAL A 253 -32.43 -84.44 44.36
N LYS A 254 -31.33 -83.89 44.89
CA LYS A 254 -31.17 -82.43 45.07
C LYS A 254 -31.31 -81.61 43.78
N PRO A 255 -30.75 -82.02 42.62
CA PRO A 255 -30.96 -81.28 41.37
C PRO A 255 -32.43 -81.24 40.93
N LEU A 256 -33.22 -82.25 41.30
CA LEU A 256 -34.67 -82.29 41.01
C LEU A 256 -35.47 -81.32 41.92
N LEU A 257 -34.86 -80.69 42.92
CA LEU A 257 -35.50 -79.71 43.82
C LEU A 257 -35.13 -78.26 43.40
N GLN A 258 -34.97 -78.04 42.09
CA GLN A 258 -34.29 -76.88 41.48
C GLN A 258 -34.92 -75.50 41.73
N VAL A 259 -36.20 -75.46 42.08
CA VAL A 259 -37.06 -74.25 42.12
C VAL A 259 -36.42 -73.07 42.88
N THR A 260 -35.87 -73.31 44.06
CA THR A 260 -35.35 -72.23 44.94
C THR A 260 -34.06 -71.57 44.47
N ARG A 261 -33.31 -72.17 43.53
CA ARG A 261 -32.13 -71.51 42.93
C ARG A 261 -32.47 -70.71 41.68
N GLN A 262 -33.54 -71.08 40.97
CA GLN A 262 -33.96 -70.36 39.77
C GLN A 262 -34.50 -68.97 40.13
N ASP A 263 -35.25 -68.85 41.22
CA ASP A 263 -35.76 -67.55 41.72
C ASP A 263 -34.63 -66.56 42.06
N GLU A 264 -33.56 -67.01 42.74
CA GLU A 264 -32.39 -66.17 43.06
C GLU A 264 -31.62 -65.75 41.79
N GLU A 265 -31.46 -66.66 40.83
CA GLU A 265 -30.78 -66.38 39.55
C GLU A 265 -31.62 -65.43 38.67
N ILE A 266 -32.95 -65.55 38.66
CA ILE A 266 -33.87 -64.63 37.96
C ILE A 266 -33.80 -63.23 38.58
N GLN A 267 -33.91 -63.08 39.90
CA GLN A 267 -33.82 -61.76 40.56
C GLN A 267 -32.47 -61.06 40.30
N ALA A 268 -31.37 -61.82 40.25
CA ALA A 268 -30.07 -61.28 39.89
C ALA A 268 -30.04 -60.77 38.44
N ARG A 269 -30.61 -61.52 37.49
CA ARG A 269 -30.72 -61.10 36.08
C ARG A 269 -31.65 -59.93 35.87
N GLU A 270 -32.77 -59.85 36.59
CA GLU A 270 -33.67 -58.69 36.57
C GLU A 270 -32.96 -57.42 37.05
N ALA A 271 -32.15 -57.51 38.12
CA ALA A 271 -31.38 -56.38 38.63
C ALA A 271 -30.23 -55.95 37.68
N GLU A 272 -29.60 -56.88 36.96
CA GLU A 272 -28.64 -56.57 35.89
C GLU A 272 -29.34 -55.90 34.70
N LEU A 273 -30.48 -56.45 34.26
CA LEU A 273 -31.28 -55.93 33.16
C LEU A 273 -31.80 -54.51 33.45
N GLN A 274 -32.22 -54.21 34.69
CA GLN A 274 -32.67 -52.88 35.07
C GLN A 274 -31.53 -51.87 35.03
N LYS A 275 -30.35 -52.19 35.58
CA LYS A 275 -29.17 -51.32 35.48
C LYS A 275 -28.74 -51.07 34.03
N ALA A 276 -28.83 -52.08 33.17
CA ALA A 276 -28.54 -51.94 31.74
C ALA A 276 -29.54 -50.99 31.04
N LYS A 277 -30.84 -51.08 31.37
CA LYS A 277 -31.87 -50.14 30.88
C LYS A 277 -31.63 -48.71 31.38
N ASP A 278 -31.36 -48.54 32.68
CA ASP A 278 -31.12 -47.22 33.29
C ASP A 278 -29.87 -46.53 32.73
N ASN A 279 -28.84 -47.30 32.35
CA ASN A 279 -27.65 -46.78 31.69
C ASN A 279 -27.90 -46.46 30.21
N LEU A 280 -28.63 -47.34 29.49
CA LEU A 280 -29.00 -47.09 28.09
C LEU A 280 -29.78 -45.77 27.96
N GLY A 281 -30.79 -45.54 28.80
CA GLY A 281 -31.58 -44.30 28.75
C GLY A 281 -30.78 -43.02 29.06
N LYS A 282 -29.68 -43.10 29.83
CA LYS A 282 -28.76 -41.97 30.02
C LYS A 282 -27.93 -41.70 28.77
N VAL A 283 -27.36 -42.75 28.18
CA VAL A 283 -26.56 -42.65 26.95
C VAL A 283 -27.43 -42.17 25.78
N GLU A 284 -28.67 -42.63 25.67
CA GLU A 284 -29.65 -42.13 24.67
C GLU A 284 -29.95 -40.63 24.87
N HIS A 285 -30.09 -40.17 26.12
CA HIS A 285 -30.31 -38.74 26.39
C HIS A 285 -29.07 -37.89 26.06
N GLU A 286 -27.87 -38.35 26.42
CA GLU A 286 -26.60 -37.69 26.09
C GLU A 286 -26.35 -37.67 24.57
N TYR A 287 -26.66 -38.77 23.86
CA TYR A 287 -26.61 -38.87 22.40
C TYR A 287 -27.54 -37.83 21.75
N ASN A 288 -28.82 -37.76 22.18
CA ASN A 288 -29.79 -36.82 21.60
C ASN A 288 -29.38 -35.35 21.82
N GLU A 289 -28.78 -35.01 22.97
CA GLU A 289 -28.24 -33.67 23.22
C GLU A 289 -26.99 -33.36 22.38
N LEU A 290 -26.13 -34.35 22.10
CA LEU A 290 -24.99 -34.21 21.20
C LEU A 290 -25.43 -34.07 19.73
N GLU A 291 -26.39 -34.88 19.28
CA GLU A 291 -26.97 -34.83 17.93
C GLU A 291 -27.65 -33.47 17.67
N ARG A 292 -28.39 -32.94 18.65
CA ARG A 292 -28.96 -31.58 18.57
C ARG A 292 -27.89 -30.50 18.41
N LYS A 293 -26.80 -30.57 19.18
CA LYS A 293 -25.66 -29.62 19.07
C LYS A 293 -24.92 -29.77 17.74
N HIS A 294 -24.79 -31.00 17.25
CA HIS A 294 -24.18 -31.30 15.96
C HIS A 294 -24.99 -30.68 14.82
N GLN A 295 -26.32 -30.81 14.84
CA GLN A 295 -27.22 -30.20 13.86
C GLN A 295 -27.15 -28.66 13.90
N GLN A 296 -27.09 -28.06 15.09
CA GLN A 296 -26.91 -26.60 15.25
C GLN A 296 -25.58 -26.12 14.62
N LEU A 297 -24.49 -26.87 14.82
CA LEU A 297 -23.19 -26.54 14.21
C LEU A 297 -23.17 -26.77 12.69
N LEU A 298 -23.96 -27.70 12.16
CA LEU A 298 -24.16 -27.86 10.72
C LEU A 298 -24.87 -26.65 10.10
N GLU A 299 -25.95 -26.16 10.72
CA GLU A 299 -26.62 -24.92 10.29
C GLU A 299 -25.69 -23.70 10.39
N GLU A 300 -24.95 -23.55 11.51
CA GLU A 300 -23.96 -22.48 11.64
C GLU A 300 -22.84 -22.56 10.60
N LYS A 301 -22.39 -23.77 10.22
CA LYS A 301 -21.39 -23.96 9.16
C LYS A 301 -21.96 -23.62 7.79
N ALA A 302 -23.21 -23.98 7.51
CA ALA A 302 -23.90 -23.64 6.26
C ALA A 302 -24.01 -22.11 6.13
N VAL A 303 -24.54 -21.43 7.15
CA VAL A 303 -24.68 -19.96 7.17
C VAL A 303 -23.34 -19.25 6.98
N LEU A 304 -22.25 -19.71 7.63
CA LEU A 304 -20.92 -19.14 7.41
C LEU A 304 -20.37 -19.43 6.01
N THR A 305 -20.73 -20.55 5.40
CA THR A 305 -20.33 -20.87 4.02
C THR A 305 -21.05 -19.98 3.02
N ASP A 306 -22.34 -19.74 3.22
CA ASP A 306 -23.14 -18.82 2.40
C ASP A 306 -22.66 -17.36 2.56
N GLN A 307 -22.33 -16.94 3.79
CA GLN A 307 -21.72 -15.62 4.05
C GLN A 307 -20.36 -15.47 3.37
N LEU A 308 -19.49 -16.48 3.48
CA LEU A 308 -18.18 -16.49 2.83
C LEU A 308 -18.31 -16.45 1.29
N GLN A 309 -19.34 -17.10 0.73
CA GLN A 309 -19.62 -17.02 -0.70
C GLN A 309 -20.10 -15.61 -1.09
N ALA A 310 -21.04 -15.01 -0.36
CA ALA A 310 -21.52 -13.66 -0.61
C ALA A 310 -20.40 -12.61 -0.50
N GLU A 311 -19.51 -12.72 0.50
CA GLU A 311 -18.32 -11.87 0.61
C GLU A 311 -17.32 -12.09 -0.53
N ALA A 312 -17.17 -13.32 -1.02
CA ALA A 312 -16.33 -13.62 -2.18
C ALA A 312 -16.90 -13.04 -3.50
N GLU A 313 -18.23 -13.01 -3.64
CA GLU A 313 -18.93 -12.37 -4.76
C GLU A 313 -18.75 -10.84 -4.70
N LEU A 314 -19.00 -10.21 -3.54
CA LEU A 314 -18.75 -8.77 -3.31
C LEU A 314 -17.26 -8.40 -3.55
N PHE A 315 -16.33 -9.24 -3.13
CA PHE A 315 -14.90 -9.03 -3.39
C PHE A 315 -14.57 -9.10 -4.89
N ALA A 316 -15.22 -10.00 -5.65
CA ALA A 316 -15.04 -10.10 -7.09
C ALA A 316 -15.60 -8.87 -7.83
N GLU A 317 -16.75 -8.34 -7.39
CA GLU A 317 -17.31 -7.09 -7.91
C GLU A 317 -16.38 -5.90 -7.63
N ALA A 318 -15.85 -5.79 -6.41
CA ALA A 318 -14.90 -4.74 -6.03
C ALA A 318 -13.58 -4.82 -6.83
N GLU A 319 -13.05 -6.01 -7.10
CA GLU A 319 -11.84 -6.18 -7.91
C GLU A 319 -12.11 -5.87 -9.40
N GLU A 320 -13.29 -6.18 -9.94
CA GLU A 320 -13.69 -5.75 -11.29
C GLU A 320 -13.83 -4.22 -11.39
N MET A 321 -14.46 -3.58 -10.41
CA MET A 321 -14.53 -2.12 -10.32
C MET A 321 -13.13 -1.50 -10.24
N ARG A 322 -12.22 -2.09 -9.44
CA ARG A 322 -10.83 -1.66 -9.35
C ARG A 322 -10.08 -1.80 -10.67
N ALA A 323 -10.30 -2.88 -11.43
CA ALA A 323 -9.71 -3.08 -12.74
C ALA A 323 -10.20 -2.04 -13.77
N ARG A 324 -11.52 -1.74 -13.78
CA ARG A 324 -12.10 -0.67 -14.61
C ARG A 324 -11.50 0.69 -14.26
N LEU A 325 -11.38 1.02 -12.97
CA LEU A 325 -10.77 2.28 -12.52
C LEU A 325 -9.26 2.35 -12.84
N ALA A 326 -8.54 1.22 -12.84
CA ALA A 326 -7.14 1.18 -13.24
C ALA A 326 -6.96 1.44 -14.75
N SER A 327 -7.80 0.86 -15.61
CA SER A 327 -7.84 1.20 -17.05
C SER A 327 -8.12 2.69 -17.25
N ARG A 328 -9.15 3.20 -16.57
CA ARG A 328 -9.54 4.60 -16.69
C ARG A 328 -8.48 5.57 -16.16
N LYS A 329 -7.69 5.17 -15.17
CA LYS A 329 -6.54 5.93 -14.69
C LYS A 329 -5.44 5.99 -15.76
N GLN A 330 -5.09 4.87 -16.40
CA GLN A 330 -4.10 4.85 -17.47
C GLN A 330 -4.52 5.77 -18.62
N GLU A 331 -5.77 5.67 -19.08
CA GLU A 331 -6.34 6.56 -20.11
C GLU A 331 -6.23 8.06 -19.77
N LEU A 332 -6.36 8.41 -18.48
CA LEU A 332 -6.24 9.81 -18.02
C LEU A 332 -4.78 10.25 -17.83
N GLU A 333 -3.88 9.32 -17.50
CA GLU A 333 -2.44 9.57 -17.44
C GLU A 333 -1.86 9.77 -18.85
N ASP A 334 -2.29 8.96 -19.83
CA ASP A 334 -1.91 9.09 -21.23
C ASP A 334 -2.36 10.45 -21.81
N VAL A 335 -3.65 10.81 -21.61
CA VAL A 335 -4.20 12.10 -22.06
C VAL A 335 -3.55 13.30 -21.36
N LEU A 336 -3.12 13.16 -20.10
CA LEU A 336 -2.36 14.22 -19.42
C LEU A 336 -0.97 14.38 -20.03
N GLY A 337 -0.24 13.28 -20.25
CA GLY A 337 1.07 13.32 -20.91
C GLY A 337 1.03 13.90 -22.32
N GLU A 338 0.00 13.59 -23.11
CA GLU A 338 -0.23 14.21 -24.43
C GLU A 338 -0.43 15.73 -24.34
N LEU A 339 -1.18 16.22 -23.34
CA LEU A 339 -1.42 17.66 -23.17
C LEU A 339 -0.25 18.40 -22.52
N GLU A 340 0.51 17.76 -21.63
CA GLU A 340 1.77 18.29 -21.10
C GLU A 340 2.80 18.45 -22.24
N GLY A 341 2.95 17.45 -23.12
CA GLY A 341 3.81 17.57 -24.30
C GLY A 341 3.35 18.66 -25.29
N ARG A 342 2.04 18.76 -25.55
CA ARG A 342 1.49 19.87 -26.37
C ARG A 342 1.69 21.24 -25.71
N LEU A 343 1.67 21.31 -24.38
CA LEU A 343 1.96 22.54 -23.64
C LEU A 343 3.43 22.94 -23.80
N GLU A 344 4.36 22.00 -23.64
CA GLU A 344 5.79 22.23 -23.83
C GLU A 344 6.11 22.73 -25.26
N GLU A 345 5.55 22.11 -26.30
CA GLU A 345 5.71 22.58 -27.69
C GLU A 345 5.25 24.03 -27.90
N GLU A 346 4.11 24.41 -27.33
CA GLU A 346 3.54 25.75 -27.47
C GLU A 346 4.33 26.79 -26.63
N GLU A 347 4.90 26.39 -25.49
CA GLU A 347 5.83 27.22 -24.72
C GLU A 347 7.15 27.45 -25.47
N GLU A 348 7.71 26.42 -26.11
CA GLU A 348 8.89 26.56 -26.97
C GLU A 348 8.63 27.47 -28.17
N ARG A 349 7.49 27.30 -28.88
CA ARG A 349 7.07 28.21 -29.96
C ARG A 349 6.91 29.65 -29.46
N GLY A 350 6.30 29.85 -28.29
CA GLY A 350 6.17 31.17 -27.66
C GLY A 350 7.53 31.84 -27.36
N VAL A 351 8.52 31.07 -26.88
CA VAL A 351 9.89 31.55 -26.66
C VAL A 351 10.60 31.88 -27.98
N GLN A 352 10.43 31.05 -29.02
CA GLN A 352 10.99 31.30 -30.36
C GLN A 352 10.46 32.62 -30.94
N LEU A 353 9.14 32.80 -31.02
CA LEU A 353 8.52 34.04 -31.50
C LEU A 353 8.91 35.26 -30.66
N THR A 354 9.06 35.11 -29.33
CA THR A 354 9.54 36.18 -28.45
C THR A 354 10.98 36.60 -28.77
N ASN A 355 11.84 35.64 -29.14
CA ASN A 355 13.21 35.93 -29.55
C ASN A 355 13.27 36.57 -30.95
N GLU A 356 12.42 36.17 -31.88
CA GLU A 356 12.28 36.82 -33.19
C GLU A 356 11.76 38.25 -33.05
N LYS A 357 10.75 38.49 -32.23
CA LYS A 357 10.26 39.83 -31.86
C LYS A 357 11.39 40.72 -31.33
N LYS A 358 12.26 40.21 -30.44
CA LYS A 358 13.43 40.95 -29.96
C LYS A 358 14.42 41.29 -31.06
N ARG A 359 14.73 40.36 -31.97
CA ARG A 359 15.61 40.62 -33.13
C ARG A 359 15.02 41.68 -34.06
N MET A 360 13.72 41.61 -34.35
CA MET A 360 13.04 42.62 -35.17
C MET A 360 12.95 43.98 -34.47
N GLN A 361 12.81 44.02 -33.15
CA GLN A 361 12.89 45.26 -32.37
C GLN A 361 14.30 45.88 -32.42
N GLN A 362 15.36 45.08 -32.26
CA GLN A 362 16.75 45.54 -32.41
C GLN A 362 17.00 46.05 -33.83
N HIS A 363 16.58 45.32 -34.86
CA HIS A 363 16.78 45.75 -36.24
C HIS A 363 16.06 47.06 -36.58
N VAL A 364 14.86 47.29 -36.02
CA VAL A 364 14.18 48.59 -36.14
C VAL A 364 14.96 49.69 -35.43
N GLN A 365 15.49 49.45 -34.23
CA GLN A 365 16.32 50.41 -33.52
C GLN A 365 17.61 50.73 -34.29
N ASP A 366 18.28 49.74 -34.86
CA ASP A 366 19.47 49.94 -35.71
C ASP A 366 19.16 50.81 -36.93
N LEU A 367 17.97 50.66 -37.52
CA LEU A 367 17.50 51.47 -38.66
C LEU A 367 17.08 52.88 -38.25
N GLU A 368 16.52 53.06 -37.05
CA GLU A 368 16.23 54.37 -36.45
C GLU A 368 17.54 55.14 -36.18
N GLU A 369 18.54 54.49 -35.58
CA GLU A 369 19.88 55.07 -35.34
C GLU A 369 20.60 55.43 -36.67
N GLN A 370 20.55 54.55 -37.68
CA GLN A 370 21.09 54.84 -39.02
C GLN A 370 20.38 56.00 -39.74
N LEU A 371 19.09 56.22 -39.44
CA LEU A 371 18.34 57.36 -39.99
C LEU A 371 18.80 58.66 -39.32
N GLU A 372 18.94 58.68 -37.99
CA GLU A 372 19.48 59.84 -37.25
C GLU A 372 20.92 60.18 -37.68
N GLU A 373 21.77 59.19 -37.92
CA GLU A 373 23.14 59.41 -38.42
C GLU A 373 23.16 60.06 -39.81
N GLU A 374 22.34 59.57 -40.75
CA GLU A 374 22.21 60.12 -42.10
C GLU A 374 21.59 61.53 -42.09
N GLU A 375 20.61 61.79 -41.22
CA GLU A 375 20.05 63.14 -41.00
C GLU A 375 21.11 64.09 -40.42
N GLY A 376 21.89 63.64 -39.44
CA GLY A 376 23.01 64.41 -38.86
C GLY A 376 24.16 64.63 -39.84
N ALA A 377 24.38 63.73 -40.79
CA ALA A 377 25.32 63.91 -41.91
C ALA A 377 24.78 64.91 -42.93
N ARG A 378 23.49 64.84 -43.28
CA ARG A 378 22.79 65.79 -44.16
C ARG A 378 22.81 67.21 -43.60
N GLN A 379 22.61 67.38 -42.29
CA GLN A 379 22.74 68.68 -41.60
C GLN A 379 24.18 69.23 -41.65
N ARG A 380 25.20 68.38 -41.43
CA ARG A 380 26.61 68.77 -41.55
C ARG A 380 26.97 69.23 -42.97
N LEU A 381 26.53 68.50 -44.00
CA LEU A 381 26.73 68.88 -45.41
C LEU A 381 25.98 70.17 -45.79
N LEU A 382 24.80 70.43 -45.21
CA LEU A 382 24.08 71.69 -45.38
C LEU A 382 24.85 72.88 -44.77
N LEU A 383 25.40 72.73 -43.56
CA LEU A 383 26.26 73.74 -42.95
C LEU A 383 27.52 73.99 -43.77
N GLU A 384 28.20 72.93 -44.23
CA GLU A 384 29.39 73.04 -45.07
C GLU A 384 29.07 73.75 -46.40
N LYS A 385 27.96 73.39 -47.07
CA LYS A 385 27.46 74.08 -48.26
C LYS A 385 27.26 75.58 -48.01
N VAL A 386 26.57 75.99 -46.93
CA VAL A 386 26.37 77.41 -46.60
C VAL A 386 27.70 78.14 -46.34
N THR A 387 28.67 77.47 -45.71
CA THR A 387 30.03 78.05 -45.52
C THR A 387 30.84 78.15 -46.80
N LEU A 388 30.57 77.32 -47.81
CA LEU A 388 31.17 77.41 -49.14
C LEU A 388 30.47 78.48 -50.00
N GLU A 389 29.13 78.58 -49.96
CA GLU A 389 28.37 79.62 -50.67
C GLU A 389 28.72 81.03 -50.17
N THR A 390 28.96 81.20 -48.85
CA THR A 390 29.44 82.48 -48.30
C THR A 390 30.87 82.82 -48.73
N LYS A 391 31.77 81.83 -48.84
CA LYS A 391 33.11 82.01 -49.43
C LYS A 391 33.04 82.38 -50.91
N VAL A 392 32.20 81.70 -51.70
CA VAL A 392 31.99 82.03 -53.13
C VAL A 392 31.52 83.47 -53.29
N LYS A 393 30.51 83.90 -52.53
CA LYS A 393 30.03 85.30 -52.56
C LYS A 393 31.13 86.32 -52.21
N SER A 394 32.04 86.02 -51.28
CA SER A 394 33.17 86.90 -50.99
C SER A 394 34.14 87.03 -52.19
N LEU A 395 34.44 85.91 -52.86
CA LEU A 395 35.30 85.89 -54.04
C LEU A 395 34.63 86.55 -55.27
N GLU A 396 33.30 86.47 -55.38
CA GLU A 396 32.51 87.20 -56.38
C GLU A 396 32.61 88.72 -56.15
N THR A 397 32.55 89.19 -54.91
CA THR A 397 32.75 90.63 -54.61
C THR A 397 34.18 91.12 -54.86
N GLU A 398 35.19 90.28 -54.65
CA GLU A 398 36.60 90.60 -54.97
C GLU A 398 36.86 90.62 -56.48
N THR A 399 36.18 89.77 -57.26
CA THR A 399 36.34 89.74 -58.73
C THR A 399 35.57 90.83 -59.45
N MET A 400 34.38 91.23 -58.96
CA MET A 400 33.66 92.41 -59.48
C MET A 400 34.44 93.71 -59.24
N THR A 401 35.04 93.88 -58.06
CA THR A 401 35.82 95.09 -57.73
C THR A 401 37.18 95.18 -58.45
N ALA A 402 37.71 94.06 -58.94
CA ALA A 402 38.90 94.01 -59.81
C ALA A 402 38.58 94.25 -61.31
N GLY A 403 37.33 94.06 -61.74
CA GLY A 403 36.92 94.16 -63.15
C GLY A 403 36.75 95.59 -63.68
N GLU A 404 36.36 96.54 -62.84
CA GLU A 404 35.92 97.87 -63.28
C GLU A 404 36.98 98.99 -63.16
N GLN A 405 38.20 98.68 -62.67
CA GLN A 405 39.30 99.66 -62.53
C GLN A 405 40.31 99.66 -63.69
N ARG A 406 39.87 99.45 -64.94
CA ARG A 406 40.78 99.43 -66.11
C ARG A 406 40.32 100.19 -67.38
N ASP A 407 39.45 101.20 -67.29
CA ASP A 407 39.41 102.23 -68.34
C ASP A 407 38.97 103.63 -67.84
N ARG A 408 39.92 104.58 -67.96
CA ARG A 408 39.75 106.05 -68.10
C ARG A 408 39.35 106.92 -66.89
N LEU A 409 40.41 107.35 -66.21
CA LEU A 409 40.48 108.62 -65.46
C LEU A 409 40.42 109.88 -66.38
N SER A 410 39.77 110.95 -65.88
CA SER A 410 39.94 112.41 -66.17
C SER A 410 38.56 113.08 -66.31
N LYS A 411 38.12 114.05 -65.48
CA LYS A 411 38.86 115.26 -65.01
C LYS A 411 38.18 115.94 -63.79
N VAL A 412 38.96 116.28 -62.74
CA VAL A 412 39.00 117.55 -61.94
C VAL A 412 37.66 118.26 -61.58
N SER A 413 37.27 118.60 -60.32
CA SER A 413 38.03 119.38 -59.31
C SER A 413 37.47 119.38 -57.85
N GLN A 414 38.37 119.60 -56.87
CA GLN A 414 38.25 120.47 -55.65
C GLN A 414 37.11 120.34 -54.58
N LEU A 415 37.42 119.81 -53.37
CA LEU A 415 37.72 120.54 -52.09
C LEU A 415 37.55 119.67 -50.80
N ARG A 416 38.10 120.13 -49.66
CA ARG A 416 38.25 119.48 -48.31
C ARG A 416 37.40 120.25 -47.24
N PRO A 417 37.34 119.95 -45.90
CA PRO A 417 38.12 119.01 -45.05
C PRO A 417 37.41 118.24 -43.86
N LYS A 418 38.13 117.23 -43.29
CA LYS A 418 38.26 116.75 -41.86
C LYS A 418 37.04 116.78 -40.89
N TYR A 419 36.73 115.76 -40.07
CA TYR A 419 37.39 115.27 -38.82
C TYR A 419 36.60 114.02 -38.27
N CYS A 420 36.91 113.34 -37.14
CA CYS A 420 38.14 112.62 -36.69
C CYS A 420 37.89 111.83 -35.36
N HIS A 421 38.45 110.61 -35.20
CA HIS A 421 38.60 109.82 -33.94
C HIS A 421 37.31 109.30 -33.22
N THR A 422 37.33 108.27 -32.36
CA THR A 422 38.42 107.77 -31.46
C THR A 422 38.38 106.24 -31.20
N VAL A 423 39.50 105.69 -30.71
CA VAL A 423 39.72 104.29 -30.25
C VAL A 423 39.88 104.27 -28.72
N TYR A 424 39.61 103.14 -28.03
CA TYR A 424 40.23 102.55 -26.81
C TYR A 424 39.25 101.47 -26.30
N GLN A 425 39.52 100.18 -26.06
CA GLN A 425 40.69 99.37 -25.67
C GLN A 425 40.93 99.26 -24.15
N ASP A 426 40.59 98.09 -23.59
CA ASP A 426 41.20 97.41 -22.43
C ASP A 426 41.02 95.88 -22.69
N ASN A 427 42.02 94.98 -22.64
CA ASN A 427 43.01 94.61 -21.61
C ASN A 427 42.45 93.86 -20.40
N TYR A 428 43.08 92.79 -19.88
CA TYR A 428 43.89 91.69 -20.47
C TYR A 428 44.05 90.62 -19.34
N LEU A 429 44.17 89.34 -19.69
CA LEU A 429 44.86 88.26 -18.94
C LEU A 429 44.45 87.84 -17.49
N ASN A 430 44.10 86.55 -17.36
CA ASN A 430 44.60 85.62 -16.32
C ASN A 430 44.26 84.19 -16.80
N LYS A 431 45.16 83.29 -17.21
CA LYS A 431 46.41 82.76 -16.64
C LYS A 431 46.23 81.62 -15.60
N SER A 432 45.85 80.46 -16.14
CA SER A 432 46.42 79.13 -15.84
C SER A 432 46.12 78.41 -14.51
N VAL A 433 46.37 77.08 -14.56
CA VAL A 433 46.79 76.17 -13.47
C VAL A 433 45.72 75.29 -12.79
N ILE A 434 45.71 74.04 -13.28
CA ILE A 434 45.82 72.76 -12.54
C ILE A 434 44.60 72.19 -11.78
N THR A 435 44.44 70.89 -12.02
CA THR A 435 43.62 69.88 -11.33
C THR A 435 43.55 70.01 -9.81
N ALA A 436 42.34 70.04 -9.25
CA ALA A 436 41.89 69.18 -8.13
C ALA A 436 40.53 69.64 -7.54
N GLU A 437 39.40 69.19 -8.10
CA GLU A 437 38.10 69.26 -7.39
C GLU A 437 37.14 68.09 -7.72
N LEU A 438 37.72 66.99 -8.22
CA LEU A 438 37.04 65.78 -8.69
C LEU A 438 36.43 64.89 -7.58
N LEU A 439 36.15 65.45 -6.40
CA LEU A 439 35.53 64.72 -5.27
C LEU A 439 34.44 65.50 -4.51
N GLN A 440 33.98 66.64 -5.03
CA GLN A 440 32.82 67.37 -4.48
C GLN A 440 31.66 67.56 -5.49
N ASP A 441 31.86 67.18 -6.75
CA ASP A 441 30.88 67.40 -7.81
C ASP A 441 29.73 66.38 -7.85
N GLU A 442 29.89 65.15 -7.34
CA GLU A 442 28.82 64.13 -7.41
C GLU A 442 27.55 64.54 -6.64
N THR A 443 27.69 65.31 -5.54
CA THR A 443 26.52 65.82 -4.79
C THR A 443 25.96 67.11 -5.42
N ARG A 444 26.80 67.87 -6.14
CA ARG A 444 26.39 69.06 -6.91
C ARG A 444 25.62 68.66 -8.18
N GLN A 445 26.03 67.57 -8.83
CA GLN A 445 25.43 67.02 -10.04
C GLN A 445 23.97 66.55 -9.82
N LYS A 446 23.61 66.00 -8.64
CA LYS A 446 22.20 65.64 -8.37
C LYS A 446 21.25 66.85 -8.31
N LEU A 447 21.68 67.95 -7.70
CA LEU A 447 20.90 69.20 -7.70
C LEU A 447 20.95 69.89 -9.07
N ALA A 448 22.08 69.85 -9.76
CA ALA A 448 22.23 70.36 -11.12
C ALA A 448 21.35 69.61 -12.14
N LEU A 449 21.18 68.30 -12.01
CA LEU A 449 20.25 67.51 -12.84
C LEU A 449 18.79 67.90 -12.55
N GLY A 450 18.42 68.10 -11.29
CA GLY A 450 17.07 68.55 -10.91
C GLY A 450 16.73 69.98 -11.39
N SER A 451 17.70 70.89 -11.39
CA SER A 451 17.55 72.20 -12.03
C SER A 451 17.63 72.13 -13.55
N ARG A 452 18.41 71.21 -14.12
CA ARG A 452 18.53 71.03 -15.58
C ARG A 452 17.31 70.37 -16.19
N VAL A 453 16.59 69.50 -15.48
CA VAL A 453 15.26 69.03 -15.93
C VAL A 453 14.29 70.20 -16.02
N ARG A 454 14.18 71.04 -14.98
CA ARG A 454 13.32 72.23 -15.03
C ARG A 454 13.76 73.27 -16.09
N ALA A 455 15.07 73.49 -16.25
CA ALA A 455 15.59 74.34 -17.31
C ALA A 455 15.31 73.76 -18.71
N LEU A 456 15.35 72.43 -18.88
CA LEU A 456 14.96 71.76 -20.13
C LEU A 456 13.45 71.75 -20.36
N GLU A 457 12.63 71.77 -19.30
CA GLU A 457 11.17 71.94 -19.40
C GLU A 457 10.81 73.39 -19.78
N GLU A 458 11.51 74.38 -19.21
CA GLU A 458 11.40 75.80 -19.58
C GLU A 458 11.98 76.08 -20.98
N GLU A 459 13.13 75.50 -21.35
CA GLU A 459 13.65 75.54 -22.74
C GLU A 459 12.71 74.83 -23.70
N LYS A 460 12.10 73.69 -23.34
CA LYS A 460 11.09 73.02 -24.18
C LYS A 460 9.85 73.90 -24.38
N ALA A 461 9.37 74.57 -23.33
CA ALA A 461 8.26 75.52 -23.44
C ALA A 461 8.64 76.70 -24.35
N ALA A 462 9.80 77.32 -24.14
CA ALA A 462 10.31 78.41 -24.97
C ALA A 462 10.65 77.98 -26.40
N LEU A 463 11.01 76.71 -26.64
CA LEU A 463 11.20 76.14 -27.97
C LEU A 463 9.87 75.83 -28.66
N MET A 464 8.82 75.45 -27.94
CA MET A 464 7.48 75.35 -28.52
C MET A 464 6.90 76.72 -28.85
N GLU A 465 7.07 77.73 -27.98
CA GLU A 465 6.66 79.12 -28.26
C GLU A 465 7.45 79.70 -29.44
N ARG A 466 8.77 79.46 -29.52
CA ARG A 466 9.58 79.80 -30.72
C ARG A 466 9.18 79.00 -31.95
N LEU A 467 8.74 77.74 -31.81
CA LEU A 467 8.25 76.95 -32.94
C LEU A 467 6.90 77.47 -33.43
N GLU A 468 6.03 77.96 -32.55
CA GLU A 468 4.79 78.64 -32.91
C GLU A 468 5.05 80.00 -33.57
N GLU A 469 5.96 80.82 -33.01
CA GLU A 469 6.44 82.05 -33.65
C GLU A 469 7.08 81.80 -35.03
N GLU A 470 7.93 80.78 -35.17
CA GLU A 470 8.56 80.44 -36.45
C GLU A 470 7.55 79.84 -37.43
N GLN A 471 6.54 79.08 -36.96
CA GLN A 471 5.42 78.66 -37.81
C GLN A 471 4.57 79.85 -38.27
N GLU A 472 4.36 80.85 -37.42
CA GLU A 472 3.60 82.04 -37.75
C GLU A 472 4.39 82.98 -38.68
N LYS A 473 5.69 83.20 -38.43
CA LYS A 473 6.63 83.82 -39.38
C LYS A 473 6.73 83.04 -40.68
N THR A 474 6.66 81.70 -40.67
CA THR A 474 6.64 80.88 -41.89
C THR A 474 5.33 81.02 -42.66
N ARG A 475 4.19 81.22 -41.97
CA ARG A 475 2.91 81.57 -42.61
C ARG A 475 2.93 83.00 -43.17
N GLU A 476 3.49 83.96 -42.45
CA GLU A 476 3.71 85.35 -42.87
C GLU A 476 4.65 85.42 -44.09
N LEU A 477 5.78 84.70 -44.06
CA LEU A 477 6.72 84.55 -45.16
C LEU A 477 6.11 83.78 -46.34
N SER A 478 5.30 82.75 -46.11
CA SER A 478 4.57 82.06 -47.18
C SER A 478 3.56 82.98 -47.87
N ARG A 479 2.92 83.87 -47.11
CA ARG A 479 2.02 84.92 -47.62
C ARG A 479 2.78 86.03 -48.35
N GLN A 480 3.95 86.43 -47.87
CA GLN A 480 4.85 87.34 -48.59
C GLN A 480 5.38 86.68 -49.88
N ILE A 481 5.76 85.40 -49.85
CA ILE A 481 6.16 84.62 -51.03
C ILE A 481 5.00 84.52 -52.02
N GLN A 482 3.75 84.29 -51.58
CA GLN A 482 2.58 84.37 -52.47
C GLN A 482 2.42 85.74 -53.14
N THR A 483 2.80 86.81 -52.45
CA THR A 483 2.74 88.19 -52.97
C THR A 483 3.91 88.48 -53.94
N TYR A 484 5.12 88.02 -53.64
CA TYR A 484 6.31 88.15 -54.51
C TYR A 484 6.30 87.18 -55.70
N THR A 485 5.61 86.03 -55.63
CA THR A 485 5.46 85.10 -56.76
C THR A 485 4.61 85.69 -57.89
N GLN A 486 3.89 86.79 -57.62
CA GLN A 486 3.18 87.57 -58.63
C GLN A 486 4.05 88.69 -59.25
N GLN A 487 5.29 88.86 -58.78
CA GLN A 487 6.28 89.83 -59.28
C GLN A 487 7.71 89.28 -59.25
N VAL A 488 8.13 88.58 -60.31
CA VAL A 488 9.41 88.79 -61.03
C VAL A 488 9.62 87.67 -62.06
N SER A 489 10.02 88.08 -63.27
CA SER A 489 10.43 87.19 -64.36
C SER A 489 11.85 86.64 -64.11
N VAL A 490 12.01 85.34 -64.39
CA VAL A 490 13.06 84.75 -65.26
C VAL A 490 14.13 85.76 -65.74
N GLU A 491 15.45 85.58 -65.57
CA GLU A 491 16.26 84.49 -66.15
C GLU A 491 17.71 84.47 -65.61
N ALA A 492 18.22 83.32 -65.11
CA ALA A 492 19.65 82.93 -65.04
C ALA A 492 19.81 81.62 -64.23
N GLY A 493 20.60 80.65 -64.74
CA GLY A 493 21.03 79.47 -63.96
C GLY A 493 20.34 78.13 -64.27
N GLU A 494 20.05 77.82 -65.53
CA GLU A 494 19.41 76.54 -65.90
C GLU A 494 20.31 75.29 -65.73
N GLU A 495 21.63 75.41 -65.84
CA GLU A 495 22.55 74.25 -65.67
C GLU A 495 22.71 73.82 -64.21
N SER A 496 22.97 74.75 -63.30
CA SER A 496 23.05 74.46 -61.85
C SER A 496 21.73 73.90 -61.33
N ARG A 497 20.59 74.41 -61.84
CA ARG A 497 19.25 73.90 -61.54
C ARG A 497 19.07 72.47 -62.02
N ARG A 498 19.48 72.12 -63.25
CA ARG A 498 19.41 70.72 -63.76
C ARG A 498 20.30 69.75 -63.00
N LYS A 499 21.44 70.19 -62.44
CA LYS A 499 22.33 69.33 -61.65
C LYS A 499 21.79 69.09 -60.24
N LEU A 500 21.40 70.16 -59.54
CA LEU A 500 20.73 70.08 -58.24
C LEU A 500 19.40 69.32 -58.31
N GLN A 501 18.63 69.45 -59.41
CA GLN A 501 17.41 68.67 -59.60
C GLN A 501 17.69 67.17 -59.68
N ARG A 502 18.72 66.73 -60.43
CA ARG A 502 19.08 65.30 -60.50
C ARG A 502 19.58 64.73 -59.17
N GLU A 503 20.32 65.53 -58.41
CA GLU A 503 20.80 65.15 -57.07
C GLU A 503 19.62 65.08 -56.07
N LEU A 504 18.69 66.03 -56.13
CA LEU A 504 17.44 66.03 -55.36
C LEU A 504 16.54 64.84 -55.73
N ASP A 505 16.35 64.56 -57.02
CA ASP A 505 15.54 63.43 -57.50
C ASP A 505 16.15 62.10 -57.06
N SER A 506 17.49 61.95 -57.11
CA SER A 506 18.19 60.75 -56.63
C SER A 506 18.11 60.58 -55.10
N ALA A 507 18.20 61.67 -54.34
CA ALA A 507 18.00 61.64 -52.89
C ALA A 507 16.55 61.25 -52.54
N THR A 508 15.56 61.87 -53.21
CA THR A 508 14.14 61.58 -53.04
C THR A 508 13.80 60.13 -53.39
N GLN A 509 14.46 59.54 -54.40
CA GLN A 509 14.31 58.11 -54.72
C GLN A 509 14.89 57.19 -53.64
N ARG A 510 16.03 57.53 -53.01
CA ARG A 510 16.59 56.76 -51.89
C ARG A 510 15.74 56.88 -50.62
N GLU A 511 15.21 58.07 -50.36
CA GLU A 511 14.28 58.35 -49.25
C GLU A 511 13.02 57.50 -49.40
N ARG A 512 12.37 57.53 -50.56
CA ARG A 512 11.20 56.65 -50.87
C ARG A 512 11.53 55.16 -50.77
N ALA A 513 12.69 54.72 -51.23
CA ALA A 513 13.09 53.32 -51.12
C ALA A 513 13.32 52.88 -49.65
N LYS A 514 13.84 53.77 -48.79
CA LYS A 514 13.94 53.53 -47.34
C LYS A 514 12.55 53.52 -46.68
N GLU A 515 11.67 54.44 -47.04
CA GLU A 515 10.29 54.49 -46.52
C GLU A 515 9.50 53.23 -46.89
N GLU A 516 9.58 52.77 -48.15
CA GLU A 516 8.94 51.52 -48.60
C GLU A 516 9.45 50.27 -47.88
N GLU A 517 10.73 50.23 -47.52
CA GLU A 517 11.31 49.10 -46.78
C GLU A 517 10.93 49.14 -45.29
N LYS A 518 10.91 50.33 -44.67
CA LYS A 518 10.35 50.55 -43.33
C LYS A 518 8.89 50.11 -43.27
N ASP A 519 8.07 50.50 -44.24
CA ASP A 519 6.67 50.09 -44.41
C ASP A 519 6.50 48.56 -44.48
N ARG A 520 7.44 47.84 -45.13
CA ARG A 520 7.44 46.37 -45.19
C ARG A 520 7.79 45.76 -43.83
N VAL A 521 8.82 46.30 -43.16
CA VAL A 521 9.26 45.85 -41.84
C VAL A 521 8.17 46.10 -40.78
N GLU A 522 7.49 47.25 -40.80
CA GLU A 522 6.37 47.54 -39.90
C GLU A 522 5.19 46.57 -40.11
N ARG A 523 4.78 46.32 -41.37
CA ARG A 523 3.73 45.33 -41.68
C ARG A 523 4.12 43.89 -41.36
N GLN A 524 5.42 43.57 -41.29
CA GLN A 524 5.90 42.26 -40.84
C GLN A 524 5.92 42.17 -39.30
N LYS A 525 6.33 43.27 -38.64
CA LYS A 525 6.33 43.44 -37.18
C LYS A 525 4.93 43.41 -36.59
N GLU A 526 3.90 43.90 -37.30
CA GLU A 526 2.50 43.79 -36.90
C GLU A 526 1.99 42.34 -37.03
N ARG A 527 2.20 41.67 -38.17
CA ARG A 527 1.81 40.25 -38.34
C ARG A 527 2.45 39.33 -37.30
N LEU A 528 3.75 39.51 -37.01
CA LEU A 528 4.44 38.77 -35.95
C LEU A 528 3.92 39.11 -34.54
N ARG A 529 3.27 40.26 -34.32
CA ARG A 529 2.61 40.59 -33.04
C ARG A 529 1.27 39.87 -32.93
N GLU A 530 0.45 39.90 -33.98
CA GLU A 530 -0.83 39.18 -34.04
C GLU A 530 -0.63 37.67 -33.83
N GLU A 531 0.35 37.07 -34.53
CA GLU A 531 0.72 35.66 -34.34
C GLU A 531 1.16 35.35 -32.90
N ILE A 532 1.91 36.24 -32.25
CA ILE A 532 2.30 36.08 -30.83
C ILE A 532 1.08 36.15 -29.90
N GLU A 533 0.12 37.03 -30.16
CA GLU A 533 -1.07 37.20 -29.33
C GLU A 533 -2.01 35.98 -29.47
N ASP A 534 -2.23 35.48 -30.69
CA ASP A 534 -3.00 34.26 -30.94
C ASP A 534 -2.35 33.02 -30.30
N MET A 535 -1.04 32.84 -30.45
CA MET A 535 -0.30 31.74 -29.81
C MET A 535 -0.31 31.84 -28.28
N THR A 536 -0.26 33.05 -27.72
CA THR A 536 -0.39 33.27 -26.28
C THR A 536 -1.78 32.86 -25.76
N ILE A 537 -2.84 33.13 -26.53
CA ILE A 537 -4.21 32.72 -26.22
C ILE A 537 -4.36 31.19 -26.33
N ALA A 538 -3.78 30.55 -27.36
CA ALA A 538 -3.76 29.10 -27.52
C ALA A 538 -3.08 28.41 -26.33
N LEU A 539 -1.88 28.87 -25.97
CA LEU A 539 -1.12 28.44 -24.80
C LEU A 539 -1.94 28.56 -23.50
N GLN A 540 -2.62 29.70 -23.31
CA GLN A 540 -3.44 29.91 -22.11
C GLN A 540 -4.66 28.98 -22.04
N ARG A 541 -5.25 28.61 -23.18
CA ARG A 541 -6.34 27.62 -23.25
C ARG A 541 -5.84 26.21 -22.92
N GLU A 542 -4.69 25.78 -23.45
CA GLU A 542 -4.17 24.44 -23.14
C GLU A 542 -3.68 24.31 -21.69
N ARG A 543 -3.10 25.37 -21.10
CA ARG A 543 -2.86 25.42 -19.63
C ARG A 543 -4.13 25.24 -18.80
N GLN A 544 -5.26 25.83 -19.25
CA GLN A 544 -6.55 25.62 -18.59
C GLN A 544 -7.08 24.18 -18.75
N ASN A 545 -6.88 23.57 -19.92
CA ASN A 545 -7.23 22.16 -20.16
C ASN A 545 -6.41 21.21 -19.27
N CYS A 546 -5.09 21.38 -19.20
CA CYS A 546 -4.19 20.59 -18.34
C CYS A 546 -4.65 20.65 -16.88
N THR A 547 -4.80 21.86 -16.32
CA THR A 547 -5.24 22.02 -14.91
C THR A 547 -6.67 21.53 -14.65
N ALA A 548 -7.54 21.46 -15.65
CA ALA A 548 -8.86 20.85 -15.53
C ALA A 548 -8.80 19.31 -15.52
N LEU A 549 -7.90 18.71 -16.32
CA LEU A 549 -7.68 17.27 -16.37
C LEU A 549 -6.92 16.76 -15.14
N GLU A 550 -5.92 17.48 -14.64
CA GLU A 550 -5.29 17.19 -13.33
C GLU A 550 -6.33 17.12 -12.21
N LYS A 551 -7.28 18.07 -12.18
CA LYS A 551 -8.35 18.11 -11.17
C LYS A 551 -9.33 16.94 -11.34
N ARG A 552 -9.51 16.41 -12.55
CA ARG A 552 -10.28 15.18 -12.81
C ARG A 552 -9.48 13.95 -12.35
N GLN A 553 -8.21 13.83 -12.75
CA GLN A 553 -7.31 12.75 -12.34
C GLN A 553 -7.21 12.65 -10.82
N LYS A 554 -6.98 13.76 -10.10
CA LYS A 554 -6.95 13.81 -8.62
C LYS A 554 -8.25 13.29 -7.98
N LYS A 555 -9.41 13.53 -8.59
CA LYS A 555 -10.71 12.97 -8.14
C LYS A 555 -10.82 11.46 -8.43
N PHE A 556 -10.38 11.02 -9.61
CA PHE A 556 -10.33 9.59 -9.94
C PHE A 556 -9.35 8.82 -9.05
N ASP A 557 -8.19 9.37 -8.73
CA ASP A 557 -7.22 8.79 -7.79
C ASP A 557 -7.79 8.72 -6.36
N GLN A 558 -8.56 9.72 -5.93
CA GLN A 558 -9.28 9.67 -4.66
C GLN A 558 -10.29 8.51 -4.63
N SER A 559 -11.19 8.41 -5.62
CA SER A 559 -12.16 7.31 -5.69
C SER A 559 -11.48 5.95 -5.82
N LEU A 560 -10.37 5.84 -6.55
CA LEU A 560 -9.56 4.62 -6.63
C LEU A 560 -8.91 4.26 -5.29
N ALA A 561 -8.54 5.24 -4.46
CA ALA A 561 -8.03 5.00 -3.11
C ALA A 561 -9.13 4.56 -2.14
N GLU A 562 -10.32 5.14 -2.24
CA GLU A 562 -11.52 4.76 -1.48
C GLU A 562 -11.93 3.31 -1.81
N GLU A 563 -12.04 2.94 -3.09
CA GLU A 563 -12.32 1.56 -3.54
C GLU A 563 -11.23 0.57 -3.11
N LYS A 564 -9.95 0.96 -3.19
CA LYS A 564 -8.85 0.12 -2.65
C LYS A 564 -8.99 -0.12 -1.15
N ALA A 565 -9.48 0.85 -0.38
CA ALA A 565 -9.71 0.70 1.05
C ALA A 565 -10.93 -0.19 1.35
N VAL A 566 -12.01 -0.10 0.55
CA VAL A 566 -13.18 -0.99 0.65
C VAL A 566 -12.78 -2.44 0.32
N SER A 567 -12.10 -2.66 -0.81
CA SER A 567 -11.59 -3.98 -1.21
C SER A 567 -10.66 -4.60 -0.15
N ALA A 568 -9.81 -3.80 0.49
CA ALA A 568 -8.96 -4.27 1.59
C ALA A 568 -9.75 -4.69 2.83
N ARG A 569 -10.83 -3.97 3.20
CA ARG A 569 -11.71 -4.35 4.32
C ARG A 569 -12.45 -5.65 4.04
N LEU A 570 -13.05 -5.79 2.86
CA LEU A 570 -13.73 -7.02 2.44
C LEU A 570 -12.77 -8.23 2.45
N ALA A 571 -11.51 -8.04 2.08
CA ALA A 571 -10.49 -9.09 2.17
C ALA A 571 -10.18 -9.51 3.63
N GLU A 572 -10.14 -8.56 4.57
CA GLU A 572 -9.94 -8.84 6.00
C GLU A 572 -11.16 -9.46 6.68
N GLU A 573 -12.37 -9.17 6.21
CA GLU A 573 -13.62 -9.76 6.69
C GLU A 573 -13.74 -11.20 6.20
N ARG A 574 -13.51 -11.45 4.90
CA ARG A 574 -13.39 -12.79 4.32
C ARG A 574 -12.35 -13.65 5.02
N ASP A 575 -11.16 -13.11 5.31
CA ASP A 575 -10.10 -13.86 5.99
C ASP A 575 -10.46 -14.20 7.46
N ARG A 576 -11.31 -13.39 8.11
CA ARG A 576 -11.91 -13.72 9.41
C ARG A 576 -12.97 -14.81 9.29
N ALA A 577 -13.90 -14.70 8.34
CA ALA A 577 -14.92 -15.72 8.08
C ALA A 577 -14.31 -17.08 7.70
N GLU A 578 -13.25 -17.10 6.87
CA GLU A 578 -12.51 -18.33 6.52
C GLU A 578 -11.84 -18.95 7.76
N ALA A 579 -11.34 -18.14 8.71
CA ALA A 579 -10.76 -18.63 9.95
C ALA A 579 -11.81 -19.23 10.92
N GLU A 580 -12.94 -18.55 11.11
CA GLU A 580 -14.05 -19.04 11.94
C GLU A 580 -14.64 -20.35 11.38
N SER A 581 -14.81 -20.43 10.05
CA SER A 581 -15.28 -21.65 9.37
C SER A 581 -14.37 -22.86 9.64
N ARG A 582 -13.04 -22.69 9.57
CA ARG A 582 -12.06 -23.74 9.90
C ARG A 582 -12.09 -24.16 11.38
N GLU A 583 -12.30 -23.22 12.29
CA GLU A 583 -12.44 -23.54 13.71
C GLU A 583 -13.70 -24.38 13.95
N LYS A 584 -14.85 -23.99 13.37
CA LYS A 584 -16.08 -24.77 13.46
C LYS A 584 -15.98 -26.13 12.78
N GLU A 585 -15.28 -26.25 11.65
CA GLU A 585 -15.01 -27.54 11.01
C GLU A 585 -14.16 -28.47 11.90
N THR A 586 -13.17 -27.92 12.62
CA THR A 586 -12.38 -28.69 13.59
C THR A 586 -13.24 -29.18 14.76
N ARG A 587 -14.13 -28.33 15.28
CA ARG A 587 -15.10 -28.70 16.34
C ARG A 587 -16.12 -29.73 15.85
N PHE A 588 -16.57 -29.61 14.61
CA PHE A 588 -17.48 -30.58 13.96
C PHE A 588 -16.85 -31.97 13.89
N LEU A 589 -15.60 -32.08 13.42
CA LEU A 589 -14.89 -33.36 13.34
C LEU A 589 -14.68 -34.02 14.72
N ALA A 590 -14.43 -33.22 15.77
CA ALA A 590 -14.36 -33.71 17.13
C ALA A 590 -15.72 -34.28 17.60
N LEU A 591 -16.81 -33.53 17.41
CA LEU A 591 -18.16 -33.97 17.80
C LEU A 591 -18.66 -35.17 16.97
N SER A 592 -18.36 -35.25 15.67
CA SER A 592 -18.65 -36.43 14.85
C SER A 592 -17.99 -37.68 15.41
N ARG A 593 -16.75 -37.56 15.90
CA ARG A 593 -16.04 -38.66 16.53
C ARG A 593 -16.64 -39.06 17.87
N GLU A 594 -16.97 -38.09 18.72
CA GLU A 594 -17.66 -38.36 20.00
C GLU A 594 -19.03 -39.04 19.77
N LEU A 595 -19.77 -38.62 18.75
CA LEU A 595 -21.05 -39.22 18.35
C LEU A 595 -20.89 -40.67 17.83
N GLN A 596 -19.85 -40.92 17.04
CA GLN A 596 -19.48 -42.26 16.58
C GLN A 596 -19.15 -43.18 17.77
N GLU A 597 -18.29 -42.73 18.69
CA GLU A 597 -17.90 -43.47 19.90
C GLU A 597 -19.10 -43.74 20.84
N ALA A 598 -20.07 -42.81 20.93
CA ALA A 598 -21.31 -43.01 21.67
C ALA A 598 -22.30 -43.99 20.99
N SER A 599 -22.39 -43.93 19.65
CA SER A 599 -23.23 -44.84 18.85
C SER A 599 -22.75 -46.30 18.97
N GLU A 600 -21.44 -46.52 18.92
CA GLU A 600 -20.83 -47.85 19.12
C GLU A 600 -21.12 -48.42 20.52
N GLN A 601 -21.05 -47.57 21.56
CA GLN A 601 -21.42 -47.96 22.93
C GLN A 601 -22.90 -48.30 23.08
N ARG A 602 -23.81 -47.54 22.45
CA ARG A 602 -25.25 -47.83 22.43
C ARG A 602 -25.52 -49.18 21.79
N ASP A 603 -24.92 -49.46 20.64
CA ASP A 603 -25.10 -50.71 19.90
C ASP A 603 -24.56 -51.93 20.67
N GLU A 604 -23.44 -51.77 21.40
CA GLU A 604 -22.93 -52.83 22.28
C GLU A 604 -23.85 -53.06 23.48
N LEU A 605 -24.36 -52.00 24.13
CA LEU A 605 -25.34 -52.11 25.20
C LEU A 605 -26.65 -52.76 24.73
N GLU A 606 -27.14 -52.45 23.53
CA GLU A 606 -28.29 -53.14 22.93
C GLU A 606 -28.08 -54.64 22.76
N ARG A 607 -26.91 -55.06 22.27
CA ARG A 607 -26.56 -56.49 22.10
C ARG A 607 -26.54 -57.20 23.44
N THR A 608 -25.93 -56.62 24.47
CA THR A 608 -25.94 -57.21 25.82
C THR A 608 -27.34 -57.27 26.42
N ASN A 609 -28.18 -56.26 26.21
CA ASN A 609 -29.58 -56.25 26.68
C ASN A 609 -30.42 -57.35 26.01
N LYS A 610 -30.25 -57.54 24.69
CA LYS A 610 -30.89 -58.63 23.93
C LYS A 610 -30.44 -60.01 24.42
N GLN A 611 -29.13 -60.20 24.67
CA GLN A 611 -28.61 -61.45 25.22
C GLN A 611 -29.16 -61.75 26.62
N LEU A 612 -29.14 -60.76 27.54
CA LEU A 612 -29.63 -60.93 28.91
C LEU A 612 -31.12 -61.27 28.96
N ARG A 613 -31.94 -60.75 28.03
CA ARG A 613 -33.36 -61.14 27.90
C ARG A 613 -33.52 -62.59 27.45
N LEU A 614 -32.77 -63.02 26.44
CA LEU A 614 -32.77 -64.42 25.97
C LEU A 614 -32.33 -65.40 27.06
N ASP A 615 -31.27 -65.07 27.81
CA ASP A 615 -30.82 -65.85 28.97
C ASP A 615 -31.92 -65.95 30.04
N MET A 616 -32.64 -64.85 30.31
CA MET A 616 -33.73 -64.80 31.29
C MET A 616 -34.95 -65.62 30.85
N GLU A 617 -35.37 -65.52 29.59
CA GLU A 617 -36.45 -66.34 29.01
C GLU A 617 -36.10 -67.83 29.03
N GLN A 618 -34.85 -68.21 28.76
CA GLN A 618 -34.41 -69.61 28.87
C GLN A 618 -34.48 -70.14 30.31
N LEU A 619 -34.11 -69.33 31.31
CA LEU A 619 -34.18 -69.72 32.72
C LEU A 619 -35.63 -69.90 33.21
N VAL A 620 -36.54 -69.00 32.80
CA VAL A 620 -37.98 -69.09 33.11
C VAL A 620 -38.61 -70.34 32.46
N ASN A 621 -38.37 -70.57 31.17
CA ASN A 621 -38.89 -71.77 30.49
C ASN A 621 -38.35 -73.07 31.11
N ALA A 622 -37.10 -73.08 31.58
CA ALA A 622 -36.53 -74.22 32.29
C ALA A 622 -37.17 -74.47 33.67
N GLN A 623 -37.67 -73.43 34.35
CA GLN A 623 -38.38 -73.56 35.64
C GLN A 623 -39.73 -74.28 35.47
N ASP A 624 -40.48 -73.98 34.41
CA ASP A 624 -41.74 -74.65 34.08
C ASP A 624 -41.57 -76.14 33.76
N ASP A 625 -40.53 -76.50 32.98
CA ASP A 625 -40.26 -77.89 32.64
C ASP A 625 -39.71 -78.70 33.82
N VAL A 626 -38.94 -78.08 34.72
CA VAL A 626 -38.56 -78.70 36.00
C VAL A 626 -39.81 -78.94 36.86
N GLY A 627 -40.72 -77.97 36.95
CA GLY A 627 -41.98 -78.11 37.70
C GLY A 627 -42.83 -79.31 37.23
N LYS A 628 -42.97 -79.49 35.90
CA LYS A 628 -43.64 -80.65 35.30
C LYS A 628 -42.94 -81.98 35.66
N ASN A 629 -41.61 -82.02 35.55
CA ASN A 629 -40.82 -83.21 35.86
C ASN A 629 -40.88 -83.59 37.35
N VAL A 630 -40.84 -82.61 38.25
CA VAL A 630 -41.03 -82.83 39.69
C VAL A 630 -42.41 -83.43 39.95
N TRP A 631 -43.49 -82.83 39.43
CA TRP A 631 -44.85 -83.32 39.62
C TRP A 631 -45.05 -84.77 39.13
N LEU A 632 -44.46 -85.12 37.98
CA LEU A 632 -44.45 -86.50 37.47
C LEU A 632 -43.65 -87.45 38.38
N CYS A 633 -42.57 -86.98 39.00
CA CYS A 633 -41.76 -87.76 39.93
C CYS A 633 -42.49 -87.97 41.27
N THR A 634 -43.09 -86.94 41.88
CA THR A 634 -43.90 -87.08 43.11
C THR A 634 -45.09 -88.00 42.88
N ARG A 635 -45.78 -87.86 41.74
CA ARG A 635 -46.88 -88.75 41.32
C ARG A 635 -46.42 -90.20 41.13
N SER A 636 -45.17 -90.44 40.74
CA SER A 636 -44.60 -91.79 40.62
C SER A 636 -44.17 -92.36 41.97
N LEU A 637 -43.60 -91.55 42.86
CA LEU A 637 -43.22 -91.92 44.22
C LEU A 637 -44.43 -92.19 45.14
N LEU A 638 -45.51 -91.44 44.98
CA LEU A 638 -46.80 -91.73 45.62
C LEU A 638 -47.37 -93.06 45.13
N LYS A 639 -47.31 -93.32 43.82
CA LYS A 639 -47.73 -94.62 43.25
C LYS A 639 -46.91 -95.80 43.77
N THR A 640 -45.59 -95.67 43.96
CA THR A 640 -44.78 -96.76 44.54
C THR A 640 -44.94 -96.90 46.05
N SER A 641 -45.24 -95.83 46.78
CA SER A 641 -45.53 -95.92 48.23
C SER A 641 -46.84 -96.66 48.53
N VAL A 642 -47.84 -96.53 47.65
CA VAL A 642 -49.13 -97.28 47.73
C VAL A 642 -48.98 -98.78 47.44
N TYR A 643 -47.80 -99.24 46.99
CA TYR A 643 -47.47 -100.66 46.79
C TYR A 643 -46.56 -101.25 47.90
N ILE A 644 -46.25 -100.48 48.95
CA ILE A 644 -45.34 -100.88 50.05
C ILE A 644 -46.04 -100.84 51.44
N LEU A 645 -47.34 -100.55 51.45
CA LEU A 645 -48.29 -100.75 52.56
C LEU A 645 -49.30 -101.84 52.19
#